data_AF-A0A0K9YJX3-F1
#
_entry.id   AF-A0A0K9YJX3-F1
#
_cell.length_a   1.000
_cell.length_b   1.000
_cell.length_c   1.000
_cell.angle_alpha   90.00
_cell.angle_beta   90.00
_cell.angle_gamma   90.00
#
_symmetry.space_group_name_H-M   'P 1'
#
loop_
_entity.id
_entity.type
_entity.pdbx_description
1 polymer ?
#
loop_
_entity_poly.entity_id
_entity_poly.type
_entity_poly.pdbx_seq_one_letter_code
_entity_poly.pdbx_strand_id
1 'polypeptide(L)'
;MQQRGVRMGYFLAISLLLSALFYFFASNWPALDRWGKIGVSAAVLVLFYLMSYGGSFVFKRHSFISNWLLVAGGLAFGLSVALMGQIYNSHADSYMLFIVWFIPNLLFAIRTRYQPFYVISYVLAHLAICFFLQPSVVHVTYEDEWWFMIYWLIALVNIALFWLTSTGRLHSRPIYYLSFFVFQISLFNSTFIDVYGPFPELLYMLVGAGLFITFLKGLPNRGLLIVTSAFLALFLLANFFWFMLQHYSEGFFLIALLLAAALVWGAVAGIKWLRQESPYQQSGWVRFFQEAFTVLVTTIASLIGAISLSGLLFFIMDEETVVNFIFFLSLIGFVAPVLFYSKMNATVRYTLLTMGYILATGSSLFLEGYYWIVFLAVLLYAWFTLSSIPARLLTQLAFLLVLFFELHQSAVQEETIMLIFVVTQLAMYFLPRLPVVLQNSSLVYALLSFLALTETNSYGLTMNVAVNLVFFGFSTYMLYHTLHRNRRVDFGIVLAFWFAFLLMKYYDFLWSLLHKSLSLFLLSLVFFVVSYWLDRRTKEEVPLQPAFFAHKHKRLLLGATILLQFAIIGYQVWNSESILANGTTVKLELAPVDPRSLLQGDYVRLSYTIATLPDTDLESGKKLRVVLRKNDNGVHEYSGYYEQDGVWNRPYEKQASDVIINGKTLGYQRIEYGIESFFVPEGTGREVERTARYAIIKVGSKGDALLESLTPQ
;
A
#
# COMPACT_ATOMS: atom_id res chain seq x y z
N MET A 1 -19.84 11.86 25.50
CA MET A 1 -19.78 11.91 24.00
C MET A 1 -18.80 12.96 23.50
N GLN A 2 -18.80 14.16 24.11
CA GLN A 2 -17.84 15.23 23.84
C GLN A 2 -16.37 14.78 24.00
N GLN A 3 -16.06 13.91 24.96
CA GLN A 3 -14.72 13.37 25.14
C GLN A 3 -14.18 12.58 23.93
N ARG A 4 -15.04 11.83 23.23
CA ARG A 4 -14.61 11.10 22.01
C ARG A 4 -14.23 12.09 20.90
N GLY A 5 -15.00 13.17 20.76
CA GLY A 5 -14.68 14.27 19.85
C GLY A 5 -13.36 14.95 20.19
N VAL A 6 -13.14 15.28 21.47
CA VAL A 6 -11.87 15.87 21.94
C VAL A 6 -10.67 14.95 21.65
N ARG A 7 -10.78 13.66 21.97
CA ARG A 7 -9.72 12.68 21.65
C ARG A 7 -9.46 12.59 20.15
N MET A 8 -10.51 12.63 19.34
CA MET A 8 -10.40 12.63 17.89
C MET A 8 -9.68 13.89 17.37
N GLY A 9 -10.02 15.07 17.91
CA GLY A 9 -9.36 16.31 17.53
C GLY A 9 -7.86 16.33 17.86
N TYR A 10 -7.45 15.83 19.03
CA TYR A 10 -6.03 15.63 19.34
C TYR A 10 -5.36 14.60 18.42
N PHE A 11 -6.05 13.51 18.08
CA PHE A 11 -5.52 12.52 17.14
C PHE A 11 -5.29 13.14 15.76
N LEU A 12 -6.26 13.87 15.22
CA LEU A 12 -6.14 14.59 13.95
C LEU A 12 -5.01 15.63 13.99
N ALA A 13 -4.87 16.38 15.08
CA ALA A 13 -3.77 17.33 15.26
C ALA A 13 -2.40 16.64 15.16
N ILE A 14 -2.22 15.51 15.86
CA ILE A 14 -0.97 14.74 15.83
C ILE A 14 -0.72 14.15 14.44
N SER A 15 -1.75 13.62 13.77
CA SER A 15 -1.63 13.10 12.40
C SER A 15 -1.21 14.19 11.41
N LEU A 16 -1.81 15.37 11.48
CA LEU A 16 -1.45 16.53 10.64
C LEU A 16 -0.02 17.01 10.92
N LEU A 17 0.39 17.04 12.19
CA LEU A 17 1.77 17.41 12.57
C LEU A 17 2.79 16.43 11.99
N LEU A 18 2.49 15.14 12.05
CA LEU A 18 3.36 14.10 11.48
C LEU A 18 3.42 14.23 9.95
N SER A 19 2.28 14.37 9.27
CA SER A 19 2.25 14.59 7.81
C SER A 19 3.00 15.87 7.42
N ALA A 20 2.84 16.96 8.17
CA ALA A 20 3.61 18.19 7.98
C ALA A 20 5.12 17.93 8.06
N LEU A 21 5.55 17.15 9.05
CA LEU A 21 6.96 16.80 9.23
C LEU A 21 7.49 15.93 8.09
N PHE A 22 6.72 14.91 7.65
CA PHE A 22 7.08 14.10 6.49
C PHE A 22 7.31 14.96 5.25
N TYR A 23 6.40 15.89 4.98
CA TYR A 23 6.48 16.77 3.80
C TYR A 23 7.62 17.77 3.91
N PHE A 24 7.85 18.27 5.13
CA PHE A 24 8.97 19.15 5.44
C PHE A 24 10.24 18.45 4.98
N PHE A 25 10.59 17.31 5.57
CA PHE A 25 11.86 16.63 5.27
C PHE A 25 11.98 16.20 3.80
N ALA A 26 10.88 15.75 3.17
CA ALA A 26 10.89 15.38 1.75
C ALA A 26 11.19 16.55 0.80
N SER A 27 10.91 17.81 1.19
CA SER A 27 11.13 18.99 0.34
C SER A 27 12.61 19.35 0.10
N ASN A 28 13.55 18.75 0.85
CA ASN A 28 15.00 18.91 0.71
C ASN A 28 15.50 20.36 0.53
N TRP A 29 15.64 21.10 1.63
CA TRP A 29 15.95 22.54 1.56
C TRP A 29 17.37 22.84 1.07
N PRO A 30 17.54 23.69 0.04
CA PRO A 30 18.85 24.20 -0.35
C PRO A 30 19.39 25.26 0.62
N ALA A 31 18.52 25.93 1.36
CA ALA A 31 18.90 27.01 2.28
C ALA A 31 19.56 26.53 3.59
N LEU A 32 19.46 25.24 3.92
CA LEU A 32 20.10 24.65 5.09
C LEU A 32 21.30 23.82 4.64
N ASP A 33 22.46 24.09 5.26
CA ASP A 33 23.64 23.26 5.12
C ASP A 33 23.46 21.90 5.81
N ARG A 34 24.43 20.99 5.64
CA ARG A 34 24.34 19.64 6.22
C ARG A 34 24.16 19.68 7.75
N TRP A 35 24.90 20.54 8.45
CA TRP A 35 24.82 20.67 9.91
C TRP A 35 23.48 21.24 10.36
N GLY A 36 22.92 22.21 9.64
CA GLY A 36 21.57 22.70 9.85
C GLY A 36 20.52 21.60 9.72
N LYS A 37 20.59 20.78 8.65
CA LYS A 37 19.66 19.65 8.45
C LYS A 37 19.78 18.60 9.57
N ILE A 38 21.00 18.24 9.99
CA ILE A 38 21.25 17.31 11.10
C ILE A 38 20.70 17.88 12.42
N GLY A 39 20.96 19.17 12.68
CA GLY A 39 20.50 19.86 13.88
C GLY A 39 18.97 19.89 13.98
N VAL A 40 18.27 20.17 12.87
CA VAL A 40 16.81 20.15 12.81
C VAL A 40 16.26 18.74 13.08
N SER A 41 16.84 17.69 12.49
CA SER A 41 16.45 16.30 12.79
C SER A 41 16.59 15.95 14.26
N ALA A 42 17.74 16.27 14.85
CA ALA A 42 17.97 16.03 16.27
C ALA A 42 16.99 16.83 17.15
N ALA A 43 16.74 18.10 16.83
CA ALA A 43 15.82 18.96 17.56
C ALA A 43 14.38 18.42 17.53
N VAL A 44 13.91 17.93 16.38
CA VAL A 44 12.57 17.32 16.25
C VAL A 44 12.44 16.07 17.12
N LEU A 45 13.44 15.19 17.16
CA LEU A 45 13.44 14.01 18.04
C LEU A 45 13.39 14.40 19.51
N VAL A 46 14.26 15.33 19.91
CA VAL A 46 14.28 15.86 21.27
C VAL A 46 12.93 16.45 21.63
N LEU A 47 12.33 17.25 20.74
CA LEU A 47 11.04 17.87 20.94
C LEU A 47 9.95 16.84 21.21
N PHE A 48 9.77 15.83 20.36
CA PHE A 48 8.72 14.82 20.56
C PHE A 48 8.91 14.02 21.85
N TYR A 49 10.15 13.60 22.15
CA TYR A 49 10.41 12.84 23.37
C TYR A 49 10.29 13.68 24.64
N LEU A 50 10.73 14.94 24.63
CA LEU A 50 10.52 15.87 25.75
C LEU A 50 9.04 16.22 25.92
N MET A 51 8.30 16.47 24.84
CA MET A 51 6.86 16.71 24.91
C MET A 51 6.11 15.47 25.41
N SER A 52 6.53 14.26 25.02
CA SER A 52 5.99 13.02 25.57
C SER A 52 6.29 12.90 27.07
N TYR A 53 7.54 13.16 27.48
CA TYR A 53 7.97 13.10 28.87
C TYR A 53 7.28 14.15 29.74
N GLY A 54 7.35 15.43 29.39
CA GLY A 54 6.68 16.53 30.09
C GLY A 54 5.16 16.36 30.08
N GLY A 55 4.60 15.95 28.95
CA GLY A 55 3.18 15.64 28.79
C GLY A 55 2.70 14.53 29.72
N SER A 56 3.58 13.61 30.15
CA SER A 56 3.22 12.57 31.12
C SER A 56 2.86 13.14 32.51
N PHE A 57 3.37 14.32 32.85
CA PHE A 57 3.09 15.02 34.10
C PHE A 57 2.05 16.13 33.95
N VAL A 58 1.98 16.76 32.78
CA VAL A 58 1.05 17.86 32.47
C VAL A 58 -0.33 17.34 32.08
N PHE A 59 -0.41 16.34 31.21
CA PHE A 59 -1.67 15.80 30.67
C PHE A 59 -2.17 14.59 31.46
N LYS A 60 -2.23 14.66 32.79
CA LYS A 60 -2.66 13.52 33.64
C LYS A 60 -4.05 12.97 33.25
N ARG A 61 -4.98 13.86 32.88
CA ARG A 61 -6.34 13.51 32.40
C ARG A 61 -6.34 12.83 31.02
N HIS A 62 -5.31 13.10 30.20
CA HIS A 62 -5.20 12.65 28.81
C HIS A 62 -3.80 12.08 28.52
N SER A 63 -3.39 11.11 29.34
CA SER A 63 -2.09 10.43 29.19
C SER A 63 -1.87 9.79 27.81
N PHE A 64 -2.95 9.53 27.06
CA PHE A 64 -2.87 9.06 25.69
C PHE A 64 -2.12 10.03 24.77
N ILE A 65 -2.17 11.36 25.02
CA ILE A 65 -1.44 12.36 24.23
C ILE A 65 0.07 12.15 24.39
N SER A 66 0.54 11.98 25.64
CA SER A 66 1.95 11.64 25.93
C SER A 66 2.36 10.35 25.22
N ASN A 67 1.50 9.33 25.22
CA ASN A 67 1.79 8.05 24.54
C ASN A 67 1.84 8.20 23.00
N TRP A 68 0.98 9.00 22.39
CA TRP A 68 1.03 9.28 20.95
C TRP A 68 2.20 10.17 20.56
N LEU A 69 2.64 11.09 21.42
CA LEU A 69 3.87 11.85 21.21
C LEU A 69 5.11 10.93 21.26
N LEU A 70 5.09 9.88 22.08
CA LEU A 70 6.14 8.84 22.05
C LEU A 70 6.14 8.09 20.71
N VAL A 71 4.96 7.73 20.19
CA VAL A 71 4.80 7.11 18.85
C VAL A 71 5.30 8.07 17.77
N ALA A 72 4.93 9.35 17.85
CA ALA A 72 5.40 10.39 16.94
C ALA A 72 6.93 10.52 16.95
N GLY A 73 7.57 10.45 18.12
CA GLY A 73 9.03 10.40 18.23
C GLY A 73 9.63 9.16 17.56
N GLY A 74 9.02 7.99 17.73
CA GLY A 74 9.44 6.75 17.04
C GLY A 74 9.31 6.81 15.51
N LEU A 75 8.33 7.57 15.00
CA LEU A 75 8.18 7.83 13.56
C LEU A 75 9.17 8.88 13.07
N ALA A 76 9.34 9.97 13.82
CA ALA A 76 10.33 11.01 13.53
C ALA A 76 11.76 10.47 13.49
N PHE A 77 12.07 9.42 14.28
CA PHE A 77 13.36 8.74 14.22
C PHE A 77 13.64 8.14 12.85
N GLY A 78 12.69 7.38 12.29
CA GLY A 78 12.85 6.82 10.95
C GLY A 78 12.98 7.89 9.88
N LEU A 79 12.20 8.97 10.01
CA LEU A 79 12.31 10.13 9.13
C LEU A 79 13.69 10.81 9.23
N SER A 80 14.27 10.87 10.42
CA SER A 80 15.63 11.38 10.63
C SER A 80 16.69 10.46 10.01
N VAL A 81 16.51 9.13 10.09
CA VAL A 81 17.39 8.15 9.42
C VAL A 81 17.26 8.26 7.90
N ALA A 82 16.06 8.44 7.37
CA ALA A 82 15.82 8.68 5.94
C ALA A 82 16.51 9.96 5.46
N LEU A 83 16.33 11.05 6.21
CA LEU A 83 17.01 12.32 5.93
C LEU A 83 18.53 12.17 6.01
N MET A 84 19.02 11.36 6.93
CA MET A 84 20.45 11.07 7.02
C MET A 84 20.97 10.37 5.76
N GLY A 85 20.19 9.43 5.20
CA GLY A 85 20.47 8.85 3.89
C GLY A 85 20.57 9.93 2.80
N GLN A 86 19.61 10.84 2.80
CA GLN A 86 19.51 11.97 1.88
C GLN A 86 20.67 12.97 1.98
N ILE A 87 21.05 13.40 3.18
CA ILE A 87 22.11 14.41 3.42
C ILE A 87 23.47 13.93 2.88
N TYR A 88 23.71 12.62 2.92
CA TYR A 88 24.99 12.03 2.51
C TYR A 88 24.91 11.30 1.17
N ASN A 89 23.83 11.48 0.41
CA ASN A 89 23.67 10.86 -0.92
C ASN A 89 23.89 9.34 -0.91
N SER A 90 23.44 8.70 0.17
CA SER A 90 23.49 7.25 0.35
C SER A 90 22.08 6.68 0.16
N HIS A 91 21.97 5.39 -0.16
CA HIS A 91 20.68 4.72 -0.40
C HIS A 91 19.64 4.99 0.70
N ALA A 92 18.69 5.89 0.43
CA ALA A 92 17.62 6.29 1.35
C ALA A 92 16.40 5.35 1.32
N ASP A 93 16.50 4.25 0.57
CA ASP A 93 15.51 3.18 0.41
C ASP A 93 16.12 1.79 0.63
N SER A 94 17.34 1.73 1.18
CA SER A 94 17.94 0.47 1.59
C SER A 94 17.04 -0.23 2.60
N TYR A 95 16.93 -1.56 2.49
CA TYR A 95 16.32 -2.38 3.53
C TYR A 95 16.88 -2.11 4.93
N MET A 96 18.15 -1.67 5.03
CA MET A 96 18.80 -1.31 6.28
C MET A 96 18.13 -0.13 6.99
N LEU A 97 17.59 0.85 6.25
CA LEU A 97 16.84 1.95 6.83
C LEU A 97 15.65 1.44 7.63
N PHE A 98 14.89 0.50 7.06
CA PHE A 98 13.72 -0.08 7.70
C PHE A 98 14.12 -0.97 8.89
N ILE A 99 15.25 -1.67 8.83
CA ILE A 99 15.78 -2.44 9.97
C ILE A 99 16.19 -1.51 11.12
N VAL A 100 16.95 -0.46 10.83
CA VAL A 100 17.40 0.52 11.83
C VAL A 100 16.18 1.19 12.48
N TRP A 101 15.15 1.52 11.71
CA TRP A 101 13.91 2.07 12.20
C TRP A 101 13.06 1.06 13.00
N PHE A 102 13.07 -0.21 12.57
CA PHE A 102 12.31 -1.30 13.20
C PHE A 102 12.78 -1.58 14.62
N ILE A 103 14.10 -1.64 14.88
CA ILE A 103 14.66 -2.09 16.16
C ILE A 103 14.14 -1.25 17.35
N PRO A 104 14.26 0.10 17.37
CA PRO A 104 13.75 0.90 18.48
C PRO A 104 12.23 0.83 18.64
N ASN A 105 11.49 0.76 17.52
CA ASN A 105 10.02 0.63 17.57
C ASN A 105 9.59 -0.72 18.13
N LEU A 106 10.33 -1.80 17.81
CA LEU A 106 10.07 -3.12 18.39
C LEU A 106 10.34 -3.13 19.89
N LEU A 107 11.43 -2.48 20.32
CA LEU A 107 11.72 -2.30 21.74
C LEU A 107 10.58 -1.52 22.43
N PHE A 108 10.10 -0.43 21.83
CA PHE A 108 8.93 0.26 22.35
C PHE A 108 7.68 -0.63 22.39
N ALA A 109 7.43 -1.44 21.35
CA ALA A 109 6.31 -2.37 21.31
C ALA A 109 6.37 -3.37 22.48
N ILE A 110 7.53 -4.00 22.70
CA ILE A 110 7.74 -4.98 23.77
C ILE A 110 7.57 -4.35 25.15
N ARG A 111 8.12 -3.14 25.38
CA ARG A 111 8.11 -2.50 26.71
C ARG A 111 6.79 -1.80 27.04
N THR A 112 6.11 -1.23 26.06
CA THR A 112 4.85 -0.50 26.26
C THR A 112 3.62 -1.38 26.07
N ARG A 113 3.72 -2.45 25.26
CA ARG A 113 2.60 -3.26 24.75
C ARG A 113 1.54 -2.41 24.04
N TYR A 114 1.95 -1.29 23.46
CA TYR A 114 1.05 -0.36 22.81
C TYR A 114 0.83 -0.75 21.35
N GLN A 115 -0.44 -0.80 20.92
CA GLN A 115 -0.83 -1.32 19.61
C GLN A 115 -0.17 -0.62 18.42
N PRO A 116 -0.03 0.73 18.40
CA PRO A 116 0.66 1.41 17.31
C PRO A 116 2.09 0.93 17.09
N PHE A 117 2.86 0.68 18.15
CA PHE A 117 4.24 0.18 17.99
C PHE A 117 4.29 -1.24 17.42
N TYR A 118 3.36 -2.13 17.79
CA TYR A 118 3.26 -3.44 17.15
C TYR A 118 3.02 -3.31 15.64
N VAL A 119 2.08 -2.45 15.23
CA VAL A 119 1.74 -2.24 13.82
C VAL A 119 2.90 -1.62 13.07
N ILE A 120 3.53 -0.56 13.61
CA ILE A 120 4.69 0.10 12.99
C ILE A 120 5.83 -0.91 12.82
N SER A 121 6.19 -1.66 13.87
CA SER A 121 7.23 -2.68 13.77
C SER A 121 6.90 -3.75 12.74
N TYR A 122 5.66 -4.21 12.67
CA TYR A 122 5.24 -5.21 11.68
C TYR A 122 5.36 -4.67 10.25
N VAL A 123 4.92 -3.44 10.00
CA VAL A 123 5.04 -2.78 8.68
C VAL A 123 6.51 -2.59 8.32
N LEU A 124 7.34 -2.07 9.24
CA LEU A 124 8.76 -1.87 8.99
C LEU A 124 9.51 -3.18 8.71
N ALA A 125 9.16 -4.27 9.39
CA ALA A 125 9.76 -5.58 9.11
C ALA A 125 9.42 -6.07 7.69
N HIS A 126 8.17 -5.87 7.24
CA HIS A 126 7.77 -6.27 5.88
C HIS A 126 8.38 -5.35 4.82
N LEU A 127 8.47 -4.04 5.07
CA LEU A 127 9.17 -3.11 4.18
C LEU A 127 10.65 -3.48 4.06
N ALA A 128 11.32 -3.82 5.18
CA ALA A 128 12.70 -4.31 5.15
C ALA A 128 12.84 -5.56 4.27
N ILE A 129 11.92 -6.51 4.37
CA ILE A 129 11.91 -7.70 3.51
C ILE A 129 11.68 -7.30 2.04
N CYS A 130 10.66 -6.50 1.75
CA CYS A 130 10.35 -6.07 0.38
C CYS A 130 11.56 -5.39 -0.30
N PHE A 131 12.18 -4.42 0.36
CA PHE A 131 13.35 -3.70 -0.19
C PHE A 131 14.64 -4.55 -0.17
N PHE A 132 14.68 -5.63 0.60
CA PHE A 132 15.77 -6.60 0.53
C PHE A 132 15.63 -7.53 -0.68
N LEU A 133 14.42 -8.02 -0.94
CA LEU A 133 14.11 -8.94 -2.05
C LEU A 133 14.07 -8.22 -3.40
N GLN A 134 13.53 -7.00 -3.44
CA GLN A 134 13.45 -6.17 -4.64
C GLN A 134 13.99 -4.78 -4.34
N PRO A 135 15.33 -4.61 -4.41
CA PRO A 135 15.93 -3.29 -4.32
C PRO A 135 15.37 -2.37 -5.42
N SER A 136 15.07 -1.13 -5.06
CA SER A 136 14.52 -0.10 -5.95
C SER A 136 15.47 0.33 -7.08
N VAL A 137 16.78 0.17 -6.86
CA VAL A 137 17.81 0.61 -7.81
C VAL A 137 18.12 -0.49 -8.83
N VAL A 138 17.98 -1.76 -8.45
CA VAL A 138 18.44 -2.90 -9.25
C VAL A 138 17.40 -4.00 -9.28
N HIS A 139 17.06 -4.46 -10.49
CA HIS A 139 16.34 -5.71 -10.66
C HIS A 139 17.30 -6.88 -10.56
N VAL A 140 17.27 -7.56 -9.40
CA VAL A 140 17.93 -8.84 -9.22
C VAL A 140 16.96 -9.93 -9.68
N THR A 141 17.37 -10.70 -10.68
CA THR A 141 16.63 -11.89 -11.12
C THR A 141 17.03 -13.06 -10.22
N TYR A 142 16.05 -13.62 -9.52
CA TYR A 142 16.20 -14.86 -8.75
C TYR A 142 15.52 -15.99 -9.49
N GLU A 143 16.03 -17.21 -9.31
CA GLU A 143 15.38 -18.42 -9.81
C GLU A 143 14.01 -18.63 -9.15
N ASP A 144 13.10 -19.29 -9.85
CA ASP A 144 11.74 -19.52 -9.36
C ASP A 144 11.73 -20.34 -8.06
N GLU A 145 12.65 -21.32 -7.92
CA GLU A 145 12.80 -22.10 -6.68
C GLU A 145 13.07 -21.20 -5.46
N TRP A 146 13.88 -20.16 -5.65
CA TRP A 146 14.19 -19.19 -4.61
C TRP A 146 12.96 -18.37 -4.23
N TRP A 147 12.19 -17.89 -5.22
CA TRP A 147 10.92 -17.18 -4.97
C TRP A 147 9.92 -18.04 -4.22
N PHE A 148 9.77 -19.30 -4.62
CA PHE A 148 8.91 -20.26 -3.94
C PHE A 148 9.31 -20.38 -2.45
N MET A 149 10.60 -20.62 -2.16
CA MET A 149 11.09 -20.70 -0.78
C MET A 149 10.85 -19.42 0.02
N ILE A 150 11.05 -18.25 -0.58
CA ILE A 150 10.84 -16.95 0.08
C ILE A 150 9.37 -16.73 0.43
N TYR A 151 8.44 -17.00 -0.48
CA TYR A 151 7.01 -16.90 -0.18
C TYR A 151 6.61 -17.85 0.95
N TRP A 152 7.17 -19.05 0.98
CA TRP A 152 6.93 -19.98 2.09
C TRP A 152 7.55 -19.52 3.40
N LEU A 153 8.74 -18.93 3.38
CA LEU A 153 9.36 -18.36 4.59
C LEU A 153 8.50 -17.23 5.18
N ILE A 154 8.03 -16.30 4.33
CA ILE A 154 7.14 -15.21 4.75
C ILE A 154 5.82 -15.78 5.30
N ALA A 155 5.27 -16.81 4.66
CA ALA A 155 4.07 -17.51 5.13
C ALA A 155 4.30 -18.14 6.52
N LEU A 156 5.39 -18.88 6.71
CA LEU A 156 5.73 -19.56 7.96
C LEU A 156 5.94 -18.59 9.13
N VAL A 157 6.63 -17.47 8.90
CA VAL A 157 6.80 -16.42 9.92
C VAL A 157 5.44 -15.83 10.31
N ASN A 158 4.58 -15.56 9.34
CA ASN A 158 3.29 -14.93 9.58
C ASN A 158 2.26 -15.87 10.23
N ILE A 159 2.27 -17.16 9.91
CA ILE A 159 1.43 -18.14 10.62
C ILE A 159 1.93 -18.36 12.06
N ALA A 160 3.24 -18.27 12.31
CA ALA A 160 3.79 -18.31 13.67
C ALA A 160 3.34 -17.08 14.49
N LEU A 161 3.36 -15.87 13.89
CA LEU A 161 2.82 -14.66 14.53
C LEU A 161 1.31 -14.75 14.77
N PHE A 162 0.57 -15.32 13.81
CA PHE A 162 -0.85 -15.61 13.97
C PHE A 162 -1.10 -16.57 15.14
N TRP A 163 -0.28 -17.61 15.28
CA TRP A 163 -0.36 -18.57 16.37
C TRP A 163 -0.02 -17.94 17.73
N LEU A 164 1.00 -17.08 17.79
CA LEU A 164 1.36 -16.35 19.02
C LEU A 164 0.25 -15.40 19.47
N THR A 165 -0.44 -14.76 18.53
CA THR A 165 -1.57 -13.88 18.83
C THR A 165 -2.85 -14.65 19.19
N SER A 166 -3.10 -15.78 18.54
CA SER A 166 -4.27 -16.63 18.83
C SER A 166 -4.18 -17.33 20.19
N THR A 167 -2.97 -17.70 20.62
CA THR A 167 -2.69 -18.32 21.93
C THR A 167 -2.58 -17.29 23.08
N GLY A 168 -2.69 -15.99 22.79
CA GLY A 168 -2.56 -14.93 23.79
C GLY A 168 -1.13 -14.68 24.28
N ARG A 169 -0.10 -15.32 23.68
CA ARG A 169 1.31 -15.01 23.99
C ARG A 169 1.69 -13.60 23.53
N LEU A 170 1.10 -13.13 22.43
CA LEU A 170 1.19 -11.75 21.93
C LEU A 170 -0.20 -11.10 21.94
N HIS A 171 -0.39 -10.03 22.73
CA HIS A 171 -1.68 -9.36 22.84
C HIS A 171 -1.82 -8.23 21.80
N SER A 172 -2.14 -8.58 20.55
CA SER A 172 -2.42 -7.58 19.51
C SER A 172 -3.50 -8.05 18.52
N ARG A 173 -4.64 -7.36 18.53
CA ARG A 173 -5.74 -7.62 17.57
C ARG A 173 -5.36 -7.23 16.13
N PRO A 174 -4.69 -6.10 15.86
CA PRO A 174 -4.24 -5.78 14.50
C PRO A 174 -3.29 -6.84 13.95
N ILE A 175 -2.28 -7.27 14.72
CA ILE A 175 -1.30 -8.27 14.26
C ILE A 175 -1.98 -9.62 14.00
N TYR A 176 -2.96 -10.02 14.82
CA TYR A 176 -3.74 -11.23 14.58
C TYR A 176 -4.35 -11.29 13.17
N TYR A 177 -4.97 -10.20 12.71
CA TYR A 177 -5.57 -10.16 11.38
C TYR A 177 -4.54 -9.93 10.27
N LEU A 178 -3.56 -9.04 10.49
CA LEU A 178 -2.51 -8.73 9.51
C LEU A 178 -1.65 -9.95 9.20
N SER A 179 -1.19 -10.67 10.22
CA SER A 179 -0.33 -11.84 10.01
C SER A 179 -1.06 -12.96 9.28
N PHE A 180 -2.34 -13.20 9.58
CA PHE A 180 -3.12 -14.17 8.81
C PHE A 180 -3.32 -13.73 7.35
N PHE A 181 -3.56 -12.44 7.11
CA PHE A 181 -3.75 -11.92 5.77
C PHE A 181 -2.48 -12.00 4.93
N VAL A 182 -1.33 -11.60 5.48
CA VAL A 182 -0.03 -11.73 4.79
C VAL A 182 0.34 -13.20 4.56
N PHE A 183 0.02 -14.10 5.51
CA PHE A 183 0.17 -15.53 5.29
C PHE A 183 -0.62 -16.02 4.07
N GLN A 184 -1.88 -15.61 3.92
CA GLN A 184 -2.71 -15.95 2.76
C GLN A 184 -2.16 -15.35 1.46
N ILE A 185 -1.74 -14.09 1.45
CA ILE A 185 -1.10 -13.44 0.30
C ILE A 185 0.14 -14.22 -0.12
N SER A 186 1.01 -14.57 0.83
CA SER A 186 2.27 -15.23 0.53
C SER A 186 2.05 -16.63 -0.03
N LEU A 187 1.13 -17.40 0.56
CA LEU A 187 0.73 -18.70 0.01
C LEU A 187 0.11 -18.58 -1.39
N PHE A 188 -0.76 -17.59 -1.60
CA PHE A 188 -1.37 -17.34 -2.91
C PHE A 188 -0.33 -17.00 -3.97
N ASN A 189 0.63 -16.11 -3.68
CA ASN A 189 1.68 -15.78 -4.65
C ASN A 189 2.57 -16.99 -4.95
N SER A 190 2.81 -17.87 -3.98
CA SER A 190 3.61 -19.08 -4.19
C SER A 190 3.03 -20.03 -5.24
N THR A 191 1.74 -19.95 -5.57
CA THR A 191 1.12 -20.83 -6.58
C THR A 191 1.39 -20.41 -8.02
N PHE A 192 1.90 -19.20 -8.25
CA PHE A 192 2.19 -18.67 -9.59
C PHE A 192 3.68 -18.77 -9.93
N ILE A 193 4.43 -19.55 -9.15
CA ILE A 193 5.84 -19.80 -9.34
C ILE A 193 5.98 -21.16 -10.01
N ASP A 194 6.52 -21.19 -11.23
CA ASP A 194 6.54 -22.36 -12.10
C ASP A 194 7.63 -23.36 -11.68
N VAL A 195 7.38 -24.06 -10.57
CA VAL A 195 8.37 -24.93 -9.92
C VAL A 195 7.70 -26.22 -9.45
N TYR A 196 8.40 -27.34 -9.66
CA TYR A 196 7.95 -28.68 -9.27
C TYR A 196 6.61 -29.12 -9.91
N GLY A 197 6.28 -28.59 -11.10
CA GLY A 197 5.03 -28.92 -11.81
C GLY A 197 3.79 -28.46 -11.02
N PRO A 198 2.70 -29.25 -10.93
CA PRO A 198 1.45 -28.82 -10.30
C PRO A 198 1.48 -28.84 -8.75
N PHE A 199 2.66 -29.00 -8.16
CA PHE A 199 2.83 -29.16 -6.72
C PHE A 199 2.40 -27.91 -5.93
N PRO A 200 2.80 -26.68 -6.30
CA PRO A 200 2.39 -25.46 -5.59
C PRO A 200 0.87 -25.29 -5.51
N GLU A 201 0.16 -25.55 -6.60
CA GLU A 201 -1.29 -25.44 -6.72
C GLU A 201 -2.00 -26.50 -5.88
N LEU A 202 -1.55 -27.75 -5.95
CA LEU A 202 -2.08 -28.84 -5.13
C LEU A 202 -1.87 -28.57 -3.65
N LEU A 203 -0.68 -28.13 -3.26
CA LEU A 203 -0.35 -27.81 -1.87
C LEU A 203 -1.22 -26.66 -1.35
N TYR A 204 -1.38 -25.59 -2.14
CA TYR A 204 -2.25 -24.48 -1.78
C TYR A 204 -3.72 -24.91 -1.63
N MET A 205 -4.24 -25.75 -2.53
CA MET A 205 -5.60 -26.28 -2.40
C MET A 205 -5.77 -27.13 -1.14
N LEU A 206 -4.80 -27.99 -0.79
CA LEU A 206 -4.84 -28.81 0.42
C LEU A 206 -4.80 -27.94 1.69
N VAL A 207 -3.89 -26.98 1.75
CA VAL A 207 -3.78 -26.05 2.89
C VAL A 207 -5.03 -25.18 3.00
N GLY A 208 -5.50 -24.62 1.88
CA GLY A 208 -6.72 -23.80 1.82
C GLY A 208 -7.96 -24.57 2.26
N ALA A 209 -8.13 -25.82 1.80
CA ALA A 209 -9.20 -26.70 2.24
C ALA A 209 -9.10 -27.03 3.74
N GLY A 210 -7.90 -27.32 4.25
CA GLY A 210 -7.64 -27.54 5.67
C GLY A 210 -8.01 -26.34 6.53
N LEU A 211 -7.60 -25.13 6.12
CA LEU A 211 -7.94 -23.87 6.79
C LEU A 211 -9.45 -23.59 6.72
N PHE A 212 -10.06 -23.82 5.57
CA PHE A 212 -11.49 -23.66 5.38
C PHE A 212 -12.27 -24.56 6.34
N ILE A 213 -11.95 -25.86 6.41
CA ILE A 213 -12.58 -26.81 7.33
C ILE A 213 -12.31 -26.41 8.78
N THR A 214 -11.09 -25.96 9.10
CA THR A 214 -10.72 -25.50 10.44
C THR A 214 -11.58 -24.32 10.87
N PHE A 215 -11.69 -23.26 10.07
CA PHE A 215 -12.50 -22.09 10.42
C PHE A 215 -14.01 -22.29 10.20
N LEU A 216 -14.38 -23.37 9.51
CA LEU A 216 -15.75 -23.83 9.44
C LEU A 216 -16.13 -24.56 10.74
N LYS A 217 -15.57 -25.76 10.99
CA LYS A 217 -16.04 -26.62 12.08
C LYS A 217 -15.14 -26.62 13.32
N GLY A 218 -13.82 -26.53 13.17
CA GLY A 218 -12.87 -26.73 14.27
C GLY A 218 -12.75 -25.52 15.22
N LEU A 219 -12.37 -24.37 14.67
CA LEU A 219 -12.15 -23.10 15.36
C LEU A 219 -12.95 -22.00 14.64
N PRO A 220 -14.29 -21.96 14.81
CA PRO A 220 -15.15 -21.12 14.00
C PRO A 220 -14.81 -19.63 14.13
N ASN A 221 -14.30 -19.03 13.06
CA ASN A 221 -14.01 -17.60 12.99
C ASN A 221 -14.48 -17.03 11.66
N ARG A 222 -15.52 -16.18 11.72
CA ARG A 222 -16.17 -15.62 10.53
C ARG A 222 -15.21 -14.80 9.68
N GLY A 223 -14.39 -13.95 10.29
CA GLY A 223 -13.47 -13.07 9.55
C GLY A 223 -12.43 -13.86 8.77
N LEU A 224 -11.80 -14.84 9.43
CA LEU A 224 -10.76 -15.66 8.81
C LEU A 224 -11.34 -16.59 7.74
N LEU A 225 -12.53 -17.14 7.97
CA LEU A 225 -13.21 -17.95 6.97
C LEU A 225 -13.51 -17.15 5.71
N ILE A 226 -13.99 -15.91 5.83
CA ILE A 226 -14.22 -15.03 4.66
C ILE A 226 -12.92 -14.80 3.90
N VAL A 227 -11.83 -14.47 4.60
CA VAL A 227 -10.52 -14.24 3.98
C VAL A 227 -10.03 -15.49 3.26
N THR A 228 -9.99 -16.66 3.90
CA THR A 228 -9.62 -17.94 3.26
C THR A 228 -10.49 -18.23 2.04
N SER A 229 -11.81 -18.04 2.15
CA SER A 229 -12.71 -18.30 1.03
C SER A 229 -12.47 -17.34 -0.13
N ALA A 230 -12.22 -16.05 0.15
CA ALA A 230 -11.89 -15.06 -0.86
C ALA A 230 -10.58 -15.39 -1.58
N PHE A 231 -9.54 -15.81 -0.87
CA PHE A 231 -8.26 -16.23 -1.48
C PHE A 231 -8.38 -17.52 -2.30
N LEU A 232 -9.19 -18.50 -1.87
CA LEU A 232 -9.52 -19.68 -2.68
C LEU A 232 -10.26 -19.29 -3.96
N ALA A 233 -11.18 -18.33 -3.88
CA ALA A 233 -11.90 -17.83 -5.05
C ALA A 233 -10.99 -17.09 -6.03
N LEU A 234 -10.13 -16.21 -5.51
CA LEU A 234 -9.11 -15.52 -6.30
C LEU A 234 -8.17 -16.51 -6.97
N PHE A 235 -7.76 -17.58 -6.27
CA PHE A 235 -6.93 -18.64 -6.83
C PHE A 235 -7.62 -19.35 -8.00
N LEU A 236 -8.88 -19.78 -7.82
CA LEU A 236 -9.64 -20.40 -8.91
C LEU A 236 -9.75 -19.47 -10.12
N LEU A 237 -10.00 -18.19 -9.86
CA LEU A 237 -10.18 -17.20 -10.92
C LEU A 237 -8.87 -16.89 -11.66
N ALA A 238 -7.79 -16.67 -10.92
CA ALA A 238 -6.48 -16.40 -11.50
C ALA A 238 -5.97 -17.59 -12.33
N ASN A 239 -6.16 -18.82 -11.84
CA ASN A 239 -5.86 -20.02 -12.62
C ASN A 239 -6.75 -20.11 -13.88
N PHE A 240 -8.05 -19.84 -13.77
CA PHE A 240 -8.92 -19.80 -14.96
C PHE A 240 -8.38 -18.85 -16.03
N PHE A 241 -7.98 -17.62 -15.66
CA PHE A 241 -7.40 -16.66 -16.60
C PHE A 241 -6.07 -17.14 -17.17
N TRP A 242 -5.19 -17.68 -16.34
CA TRP A 242 -3.89 -18.20 -16.79
C TRP A 242 -4.04 -19.35 -17.78
N PHE A 243 -4.89 -20.34 -17.48
CA PHE A 243 -5.21 -21.44 -18.40
C PHE A 243 -5.91 -20.94 -19.67
N MET A 244 -6.80 -19.95 -19.56
CA MET A 244 -7.48 -19.35 -20.71
C MET A 244 -6.47 -18.70 -21.65
N LEU A 245 -5.53 -17.92 -21.13
CA LEU A 245 -4.50 -17.26 -21.96
C LEU A 245 -3.60 -18.25 -22.70
N GLN A 246 -3.34 -19.44 -22.12
CA GLN A 246 -2.51 -20.46 -22.76
C GLN A 246 -3.26 -21.38 -23.72
N HIS A 247 -4.55 -21.65 -23.47
CA HIS A 247 -5.31 -22.70 -24.15
C HIS A 247 -6.65 -22.21 -24.74
N TYR A 248 -6.78 -20.91 -25.02
CA TYR A 248 -8.01 -20.35 -25.56
C TYR A 248 -8.42 -21.08 -26.86
N SER A 249 -9.63 -21.62 -26.86
CA SER A 249 -10.23 -22.36 -27.97
C SER A 249 -11.74 -22.49 -27.75
N GLU A 250 -12.50 -22.81 -28.79
CA GLU A 250 -13.93 -23.10 -28.67
C GLU A 250 -14.21 -24.20 -27.63
N GLY A 251 -13.44 -25.29 -27.67
CA GLY A 251 -13.55 -26.40 -26.73
C GLY A 251 -13.26 -25.98 -25.29
N PHE A 252 -12.24 -25.13 -25.08
CA PHE A 252 -11.93 -24.57 -23.76
C PHE A 252 -13.12 -23.78 -23.20
N PHE A 253 -13.69 -22.86 -23.99
CA PHE A 253 -14.81 -22.04 -23.53
C PHE A 253 -16.09 -22.85 -23.28
N LEU A 254 -16.36 -23.88 -24.08
CA LEU A 254 -17.46 -24.81 -23.82
C LEU A 254 -17.28 -25.55 -22.50
N ILE A 255 -16.09 -26.09 -22.24
CA ILE A 255 -15.78 -26.79 -20.98
C ILE A 255 -15.87 -25.82 -19.80
N ALA A 256 -15.36 -24.59 -19.94
CA ALA A 256 -15.42 -23.58 -18.90
C ALA A 256 -16.86 -23.14 -18.58
N LEU A 257 -17.74 -23.06 -19.59
CA LEU A 257 -19.17 -22.79 -19.39
C LEU A 257 -19.86 -23.93 -18.63
N LEU A 258 -19.56 -25.19 -18.99
CA LEU A 258 -20.04 -26.36 -18.25
C LEU A 258 -19.51 -26.39 -16.81
N LEU A 259 -18.26 -25.98 -16.60
CA LEU A 259 -17.65 -25.87 -15.28
C LEU A 259 -18.33 -24.78 -14.44
N ALA A 260 -18.64 -23.61 -15.02
CA ALA A 260 -19.42 -22.58 -14.36
C ALA A 260 -20.82 -23.10 -13.93
N ALA A 261 -21.51 -23.82 -14.81
CA ALA A 261 -22.79 -24.45 -14.49
C ALA A 261 -22.65 -25.51 -13.39
N ALA A 262 -21.60 -26.34 -13.44
CA ALA A 262 -21.29 -27.34 -12.43
C ALA A 262 -20.99 -26.72 -11.07
N LEU A 263 -20.28 -25.59 -11.01
CA LEU A 263 -20.03 -24.84 -9.78
C LEU A 263 -21.34 -24.36 -9.14
N VAL A 264 -22.26 -23.80 -9.94
CA VAL A 264 -23.58 -23.35 -9.47
C VAL A 264 -24.39 -24.53 -8.95
N TRP A 265 -24.47 -25.62 -9.72
CA TRP A 265 -25.17 -26.83 -9.33
C TRP A 265 -24.59 -27.42 -8.04
N GLY A 266 -23.27 -27.54 -7.95
CA GLY A 266 -22.54 -28.03 -6.79
C GLY A 266 -22.77 -27.16 -5.55
N ALA A 267 -22.82 -25.84 -5.70
CA ALA A 267 -23.16 -24.95 -4.59
C ALA A 267 -24.60 -25.12 -4.12
N VAL A 268 -25.57 -25.24 -5.03
CA VAL A 268 -26.98 -25.50 -4.67
C VAL A 268 -27.11 -26.85 -3.95
N ALA A 269 -26.46 -27.90 -4.47
CA ALA A 269 -26.45 -29.23 -3.89
C ALA A 269 -25.77 -29.23 -2.51
N GLY A 270 -24.61 -28.60 -2.37
CA GLY A 270 -23.86 -28.49 -1.13
C GLY A 270 -24.62 -27.73 -0.04
N ILE A 271 -25.30 -26.63 -0.38
CA ILE A 271 -26.16 -25.90 0.55
C ILE A 271 -27.35 -26.77 0.99
N LYS A 272 -27.95 -27.53 0.06
CA LYS A 272 -29.06 -28.44 0.37
C LYS A 272 -28.61 -29.56 1.32
N TRP A 273 -27.45 -30.16 1.06
CA TRP A 273 -26.82 -31.16 1.93
C TRP A 273 -26.52 -30.60 3.33
N LEU A 274 -25.93 -29.40 3.42
CA LEU A 274 -25.69 -28.69 4.68
C LEU A 274 -26.96 -28.41 5.49
N ARG A 275 -28.12 -28.26 4.84
CA ARG A 275 -29.42 -28.09 5.53
C ARG A 275 -29.99 -29.39 6.08
N GLN A 276 -29.62 -30.54 5.51
CA GLN A 276 -30.12 -31.86 5.90
C GLN A 276 -29.34 -32.45 7.09
N GLU A 277 -28.03 -32.20 7.19
CA GLU A 277 -27.17 -32.82 8.21
C GLU A 277 -26.94 -31.99 9.49
N SER A 278 -27.54 -30.80 9.64
CA SER A 278 -27.24 -29.93 10.78
C SER A 278 -28.38 -29.83 11.80
N PRO A 279 -28.23 -30.35 13.04
CA PRO A 279 -29.12 -30.02 14.17
C PRO A 279 -29.03 -28.54 14.61
N TYR A 280 -28.18 -27.74 13.95
CA TYR A 280 -27.96 -26.31 14.19
C TYR A 280 -28.54 -25.42 13.07
N GLN A 281 -29.70 -25.78 12.50
CA GLN A 281 -30.42 -24.94 11.52
C GLN A 281 -30.66 -23.49 11.97
N GLN A 282 -30.73 -23.25 13.29
CA GLN A 282 -30.94 -21.91 13.85
C GLN A 282 -29.64 -21.17 14.21
N SER A 283 -28.47 -21.80 14.06
CA SER A 283 -27.21 -21.12 14.32
C SER A 283 -27.00 -20.02 13.27
N GLY A 284 -27.02 -18.76 13.71
CA GLY A 284 -26.76 -17.61 12.83
C GLY A 284 -25.39 -17.69 12.13
N TRP A 285 -24.48 -18.54 12.60
CA TRP A 285 -23.21 -18.81 11.95
C TRP A 285 -23.33 -19.70 10.70
N VAL A 286 -24.17 -20.75 10.73
CA VAL A 286 -24.41 -21.62 9.55
C VAL A 286 -25.09 -20.83 8.44
N ARG A 287 -26.06 -19.98 8.80
CA ARG A 287 -26.74 -19.09 7.85
C ARG A 287 -25.76 -18.10 7.20
N PHE A 288 -24.91 -17.47 8.00
CA PHE A 288 -23.88 -16.57 7.48
C PHE A 288 -22.93 -17.27 6.50
N PHE A 289 -22.47 -18.48 6.83
CA PHE A 289 -21.61 -19.26 5.95
C PHE A 289 -22.30 -19.58 4.62
N GLN A 290 -23.57 -20.02 4.65
CA GLN A 290 -24.34 -20.27 3.44
C GLN A 290 -24.45 -19.02 2.56
N GLU A 291 -24.72 -17.85 3.16
CA GLU A 291 -24.82 -16.58 2.44
C GLU A 291 -23.46 -16.19 1.81
N ALA A 292 -22.37 -16.25 2.56
CA ALA A 292 -21.03 -15.93 2.07
C ALA A 292 -20.54 -16.90 0.98
N PHE A 293 -20.74 -18.21 1.19
CA PHE A 293 -20.40 -19.25 0.21
C PHE A 293 -21.20 -19.09 -1.07
N THR A 294 -22.50 -18.76 -0.96
CA THR A 294 -23.34 -18.46 -2.11
C THR A 294 -22.76 -17.29 -2.90
N VAL A 295 -22.54 -16.13 -2.27
CA VAL A 295 -22.00 -14.94 -2.95
C VAL A 295 -20.69 -15.25 -3.66
N LEU A 296 -19.79 -15.96 -2.97
CA LEU A 296 -18.49 -16.33 -3.51
C LEU A 296 -18.61 -17.20 -4.77
N VAL A 297 -19.30 -18.34 -4.68
CA VAL A 297 -19.43 -19.27 -5.81
C VAL A 297 -20.18 -18.61 -6.96
N THR A 298 -21.24 -17.84 -6.66
CA THR A 298 -21.98 -17.13 -7.71
C THR A 298 -21.11 -16.11 -8.42
N THR A 299 -20.25 -15.38 -7.70
CA THR A 299 -19.37 -14.37 -8.33
C THR A 299 -18.36 -15.03 -9.26
N ILE A 300 -17.70 -16.11 -8.80
CA ILE A 300 -16.73 -16.86 -9.62
C ILE A 300 -17.42 -17.48 -10.83
N ALA A 301 -18.52 -18.20 -10.61
CA ALA A 301 -19.23 -18.88 -11.69
C ALA A 301 -19.80 -17.88 -12.70
N SER A 302 -20.28 -16.72 -12.25
CA SER A 302 -20.73 -15.67 -13.16
C SER A 302 -19.59 -15.07 -13.98
N LEU A 303 -18.40 -14.88 -13.40
CA LEU A 303 -17.27 -14.31 -14.13
C LEU A 303 -16.74 -15.30 -15.17
N ILE A 304 -16.51 -16.56 -14.76
CA ILE A 304 -16.12 -17.65 -15.68
C ILE A 304 -17.18 -17.81 -16.77
N GLY A 305 -18.46 -17.87 -16.39
CA GLY A 305 -19.57 -18.05 -17.32
C GLY A 305 -19.70 -16.91 -18.31
N ALA A 306 -19.60 -15.65 -17.86
CA ALA A 306 -19.68 -14.48 -18.74
C ALA A 306 -18.51 -14.43 -19.72
N ILE A 307 -17.27 -14.59 -19.23
CA ILE A 307 -16.07 -14.59 -20.08
C ILE A 307 -16.10 -15.75 -21.07
N SER A 308 -16.50 -16.94 -20.63
CA SER A 308 -16.57 -18.12 -21.49
C SER A 308 -17.65 -17.99 -22.56
N LEU A 309 -18.81 -17.44 -22.20
CA LEU A 309 -19.88 -17.18 -23.16
C LEU A 309 -19.45 -16.13 -24.19
N SER A 310 -18.89 -15.01 -23.75
CA SER A 310 -18.36 -13.98 -24.65
C SER A 310 -17.28 -14.53 -25.56
N GLY A 311 -16.27 -15.20 -25.00
CA GLY A 311 -15.19 -15.81 -25.76
C GLY A 311 -15.70 -16.80 -26.80
N LEU A 312 -16.60 -17.71 -26.43
CA LEU A 312 -17.21 -18.65 -27.36
C LEU A 312 -17.95 -17.96 -28.51
N LEU A 313 -18.72 -16.90 -28.21
CA LEU A 313 -19.48 -16.18 -29.25
C LEU A 313 -18.55 -15.44 -30.21
N PHE A 314 -17.48 -14.80 -29.72
CA PHE A 314 -16.46 -14.17 -30.57
C PHE A 314 -15.70 -15.15 -31.47
N PHE A 315 -15.68 -16.44 -31.11
CA PHE A 315 -15.12 -17.48 -31.98
C PHE A 315 -16.06 -17.90 -33.12
N ILE A 316 -17.36 -17.90 -32.87
CA ILE A 316 -18.35 -18.52 -33.77
C ILE A 316 -19.02 -17.48 -34.69
N MET A 317 -19.05 -16.21 -34.30
CA MET A 317 -19.82 -15.15 -34.96
C MET A 317 -18.97 -13.90 -35.17
N ASP A 318 -19.37 -13.06 -36.13
CA ASP A 318 -18.71 -11.78 -36.43
C ASP A 318 -18.86 -10.78 -35.27
N GLU A 319 -17.83 -9.96 -35.05
CA GLU A 319 -17.70 -9.06 -33.89
C GLU A 319 -18.94 -8.18 -33.63
N GLU A 320 -19.43 -7.47 -34.66
CA GLU A 320 -20.61 -6.59 -34.53
C GLU A 320 -21.87 -7.35 -34.13
N THR A 321 -22.05 -8.56 -34.66
CA THR A 321 -23.22 -9.40 -34.36
C THR A 321 -23.12 -9.94 -32.93
N VAL A 322 -21.91 -10.31 -32.50
CA VAL A 322 -21.65 -10.82 -31.14
C VAL A 322 -22.00 -9.80 -30.09
N VAL A 323 -21.53 -8.56 -30.21
CA VAL A 323 -21.76 -7.53 -29.18
C VAL A 323 -23.26 -7.25 -29.04
N ASN A 324 -23.99 -7.09 -30.15
CA ASN A 324 -25.44 -6.92 -30.15
C ASN A 324 -26.16 -8.12 -29.52
N PHE A 325 -25.79 -9.33 -29.94
CA PHE A 325 -26.40 -10.56 -29.43
C PHE A 325 -26.17 -10.72 -27.92
N ILE A 326 -24.95 -10.49 -27.44
CA ILE A 326 -24.61 -10.52 -26.00
C ILE A 326 -25.45 -9.50 -25.23
N PHE A 327 -25.61 -8.29 -25.75
CA PHE A 327 -26.41 -7.26 -25.09
C PHE A 327 -27.86 -7.71 -24.91
N PHE A 328 -28.55 -8.14 -25.98
CA PHE A 328 -29.94 -8.60 -25.84
C PHE A 328 -30.06 -9.88 -25.03
N LEU A 329 -29.12 -10.82 -25.17
CA LEU A 329 -29.07 -12.04 -24.38
C LEU A 329 -28.90 -11.73 -22.88
N SER A 330 -28.07 -10.74 -22.54
CA SER A 330 -27.85 -10.30 -21.17
C SER A 330 -29.14 -9.76 -20.53
N LEU A 331 -29.90 -8.94 -21.25
CA LEU A 331 -31.14 -8.36 -20.75
C LEU A 331 -32.28 -9.39 -20.70
N ILE A 332 -32.52 -10.11 -21.79
CA ILE A 332 -33.68 -11.00 -21.97
C ILE A 332 -33.41 -12.38 -21.37
N GLY A 333 -32.22 -12.93 -21.59
CA GLY A 333 -31.85 -14.29 -21.18
C GLY A 333 -31.38 -14.38 -19.73
N PHE A 334 -30.77 -13.32 -19.18
CA PHE A 334 -30.17 -13.35 -17.84
C PHE A 334 -30.88 -12.44 -16.83
N VAL A 335 -31.07 -11.15 -17.13
CA VAL A 335 -31.66 -10.18 -16.18
C VAL A 335 -33.17 -10.34 -16.05
N ALA A 336 -33.91 -10.43 -17.16
CA ALA A 336 -35.37 -10.50 -17.15
C ALA A 336 -35.92 -11.71 -16.35
N PRO A 337 -35.39 -12.95 -16.47
CA PRO A 337 -35.85 -14.06 -15.66
C PRO A 337 -35.73 -13.80 -14.16
N VAL A 338 -34.66 -13.11 -13.73
CA VAL A 338 -34.47 -12.76 -12.32
C VAL A 338 -35.51 -11.76 -11.82
N LEU A 339 -35.90 -10.79 -12.66
CA LEU A 339 -36.87 -9.75 -12.33
C LEU A 339 -38.31 -10.28 -12.31
N PHE A 340 -38.67 -11.15 -13.25
CA PHE A 340 -40.05 -11.64 -13.39
C PHE A 340 -40.32 -12.96 -12.69
N TYR A 341 -39.30 -13.80 -12.44
CA TYR A 341 -39.48 -15.08 -11.77
C TYR A 341 -38.95 -15.05 -10.32
N SER A 342 -39.89 -14.93 -9.38
CA SER A 342 -39.57 -14.70 -7.97
C SER A 342 -39.13 -15.96 -7.19
N LYS A 343 -39.41 -17.16 -7.71
CA LYS A 343 -39.22 -18.45 -7.02
C LYS A 343 -37.85 -19.12 -7.25
N MET A 344 -36.89 -18.41 -7.85
CA MET A 344 -35.54 -18.95 -8.11
C MET A 344 -34.75 -19.21 -6.82
N ASN A 345 -33.92 -20.25 -6.84
CA ASN A 345 -32.89 -20.42 -5.82
C ASN A 345 -31.94 -19.22 -5.83
N ALA A 346 -31.52 -18.75 -4.65
CA ALA A 346 -30.65 -17.58 -4.50
C ALA A 346 -29.34 -17.70 -5.29
N THR A 347 -28.71 -18.88 -5.31
CA THR A 347 -27.46 -19.13 -6.04
C THR A 347 -27.67 -18.93 -7.54
N VAL A 348 -28.71 -19.54 -8.12
CA VAL A 348 -29.02 -19.40 -9.55
C VAL A 348 -29.40 -17.95 -9.87
N ARG A 349 -30.24 -17.34 -9.05
CA ARG A 349 -30.66 -15.94 -9.20
C ARG A 349 -29.46 -14.99 -9.27
N TYR A 350 -28.55 -15.05 -8.30
CA TYR A 350 -27.39 -14.15 -8.28
C TYR A 350 -26.39 -14.48 -9.39
N THR A 351 -26.29 -15.75 -9.79
CA THR A 351 -25.43 -16.11 -10.92
C THR A 351 -25.92 -15.48 -12.21
N LEU A 352 -27.22 -15.65 -12.53
CA LEU A 352 -27.80 -15.05 -13.73
C LEU A 352 -27.78 -13.53 -13.68
N LEU A 353 -28.09 -12.92 -12.52
CA LEU A 353 -28.07 -11.47 -12.38
C LEU A 353 -26.67 -10.90 -12.62
N THR A 354 -25.65 -11.47 -11.98
CA THR A 354 -24.25 -11.02 -12.12
C THR A 354 -23.72 -11.28 -13.53
N MET A 355 -24.01 -12.44 -14.15
CA MET A 355 -23.67 -12.69 -15.55
C MET A 355 -24.33 -11.67 -16.47
N GLY A 356 -25.64 -11.46 -16.31
CA GLY A 356 -26.38 -10.48 -17.08
C GLY A 356 -25.79 -9.08 -16.95
N TYR A 357 -25.43 -8.64 -15.74
CA TYR A 357 -24.82 -7.32 -15.57
C TYR A 357 -23.41 -7.22 -16.14
N ILE A 358 -22.56 -8.25 -15.98
CA ILE A 358 -21.20 -8.25 -16.57
C ILE A 358 -21.30 -8.17 -18.10
N LEU A 359 -22.11 -9.04 -18.70
CA LEU A 359 -22.31 -9.10 -20.15
C LEU A 359 -22.94 -7.82 -20.69
N ALA A 360 -23.98 -7.31 -20.02
CA ALA A 360 -24.67 -6.08 -20.41
C ALA A 360 -23.75 -4.85 -20.29
N THR A 361 -23.00 -4.75 -19.19
CA THR A 361 -22.03 -3.65 -18.99
C THR A 361 -20.97 -3.71 -20.07
N GLY A 362 -20.32 -4.87 -20.24
CA GLY A 362 -19.27 -5.05 -21.25
C GLY A 362 -19.76 -4.71 -22.66
N SER A 363 -20.88 -5.30 -23.09
CA SER A 363 -21.43 -5.04 -24.43
C SER A 363 -21.94 -3.60 -24.61
N SER A 364 -22.56 -2.99 -23.60
CA SER A 364 -23.09 -1.62 -23.72
C SER A 364 -22.01 -0.59 -24.07
N LEU A 365 -20.79 -0.77 -23.56
CA LEU A 365 -19.66 0.14 -23.79
C LEU A 365 -19.12 0.12 -25.23
N PHE A 366 -19.47 -0.90 -26.01
CA PHE A 366 -19.06 -1.03 -27.42
C PHE A 366 -20.20 -0.75 -28.39
N LEU A 367 -21.44 -0.62 -27.92
CA LEU A 367 -22.60 -0.37 -28.77
C LEU A 367 -22.84 1.12 -28.93
N GLU A 368 -22.93 1.58 -30.18
CA GLU A 368 -23.29 2.96 -30.49
C GLU A 368 -24.78 3.24 -30.28
N GLY A 369 -25.13 4.49 -29.95
CA GLY A 369 -26.52 4.95 -29.88
C GLY A 369 -27.13 4.88 -28.48
N TYR A 370 -28.37 4.42 -28.37
CA TYR A 370 -29.19 4.54 -27.14
C TYR A 370 -29.21 3.28 -26.26
N TYR A 371 -28.41 2.25 -26.56
CA TYR A 371 -28.41 0.98 -25.83
C TYR A 371 -28.04 1.14 -24.35
N TRP A 372 -27.06 1.98 -24.05
CA TRP A 372 -26.66 2.26 -22.67
C TRP A 372 -27.77 2.94 -21.87
N ILE A 373 -28.58 3.81 -22.48
CA ILE A 373 -29.74 4.45 -21.82
C ILE A 373 -30.80 3.39 -21.46
N VAL A 374 -31.07 2.47 -22.39
CA VAL A 374 -31.97 1.34 -22.16
C VAL A 374 -31.45 0.48 -21.00
N PHE A 375 -30.15 0.21 -20.98
CA PHE A 375 -29.54 -0.58 -19.91
C PHE A 375 -29.60 0.14 -18.56
N LEU A 376 -29.30 1.44 -18.48
CA LEU A 376 -29.46 2.24 -17.27
C LEU A 376 -30.91 2.25 -16.77
N ALA A 377 -31.90 2.31 -17.66
CA ALA A 377 -33.31 2.21 -17.29
C ALA A 377 -33.66 0.83 -16.70
N VAL A 378 -33.12 -0.25 -17.28
CA VAL A 378 -33.26 -1.61 -16.73
C VAL A 378 -32.61 -1.72 -15.37
N LEU A 379 -31.39 -1.18 -15.18
CA LEU A 379 -30.71 -1.17 -13.89
C LEU A 379 -31.48 -0.37 -12.85
N LEU A 380 -32.03 0.79 -13.21
CA LEU A 380 -32.86 1.59 -12.31
C LEU A 380 -34.10 0.81 -11.86
N TYR A 381 -34.81 0.20 -12.81
CA TYR A 381 -35.96 -0.65 -12.52
C TYR A 381 -35.58 -1.85 -11.64
N ALA A 382 -34.46 -2.51 -11.94
CA ALA A 382 -33.94 -3.63 -11.17
C ALA A 382 -33.61 -3.21 -9.72
N TRP A 383 -33.03 -2.03 -9.51
CA TRP A 383 -32.67 -1.56 -8.18
C TRP A 383 -33.89 -1.37 -7.28
N PHE A 384 -35.01 -0.89 -7.82
CA PHE A 384 -36.27 -0.73 -7.09
C PHE A 384 -37.01 -2.05 -6.85
N THR A 385 -37.01 -2.95 -7.84
CA THR A 385 -37.76 -4.21 -7.78
C THR A 385 -37.07 -5.29 -6.96
N LEU A 386 -35.74 -5.37 -7.02
CA LEU A 386 -34.98 -6.36 -6.28
C LEU A 386 -35.03 -6.04 -4.79
N SER A 387 -35.42 -7.00 -3.96
CA SER A 387 -35.51 -6.82 -2.51
C SER A 387 -34.21 -7.14 -1.77
N SER A 388 -33.26 -7.83 -2.41
CA SER A 388 -32.02 -8.25 -1.78
C SER A 388 -30.95 -7.17 -1.81
N ILE A 389 -30.30 -6.96 -0.65
CA ILE A 389 -29.22 -5.97 -0.50
C ILE A 389 -28.04 -6.26 -1.45
N PRO A 390 -27.55 -7.51 -1.59
CA PRO A 390 -26.44 -7.80 -2.51
C PRO A 390 -26.78 -7.48 -3.97
N ALA A 391 -28.00 -7.77 -4.43
CA ALA A 391 -28.41 -7.43 -5.78
C ALA A 391 -28.40 -5.91 -5.98
N ARG A 392 -28.98 -5.14 -5.04
CA ARG A 392 -28.98 -3.68 -5.14
C ARG A 392 -27.58 -3.06 -5.14
N LEU A 393 -26.64 -3.63 -4.38
CA LEU A 393 -25.23 -3.22 -4.41
C LEU A 393 -24.60 -3.45 -5.79
N LEU A 394 -24.83 -4.64 -6.36
CA LEU A 394 -24.34 -5.01 -7.69
C LEU A 394 -24.97 -4.14 -8.79
N THR A 395 -26.28 -3.87 -8.71
CA THR A 395 -26.99 -2.96 -9.62
C THR A 395 -26.47 -1.52 -9.51
N GLN A 396 -26.21 -1.03 -8.30
CA GLN A 396 -25.64 0.31 -8.07
C GLN A 396 -24.24 0.42 -8.68
N LEU A 397 -23.38 -0.60 -8.51
CA LEU A 397 -22.05 -0.63 -9.12
C LEU A 397 -22.13 -0.62 -10.65
N ALA A 398 -22.94 -1.50 -11.25
CA ALA A 398 -23.13 -1.55 -12.70
C ALA A 398 -23.64 -0.22 -13.25
N PHE A 399 -24.62 0.40 -12.57
CA PHE A 399 -25.17 1.69 -12.98
C PHE A 399 -24.11 2.79 -13.00
N LEU A 400 -23.30 2.89 -11.94
CA LEU A 400 -22.24 3.91 -11.84
C LEU A 400 -21.12 3.68 -12.86
N LEU A 401 -20.73 2.42 -13.12
CA LEU A 401 -19.70 2.10 -14.11
C LEU A 401 -20.14 2.48 -15.52
N VAL A 402 -21.32 2.02 -15.95
CA VAL A 402 -21.87 2.34 -17.28
C VAL A 402 -22.01 3.85 -17.42
N LEU A 403 -22.61 4.52 -16.44
CA LEU A 403 -22.80 5.97 -16.49
C LEU A 403 -21.46 6.73 -16.57
N PHE A 404 -20.41 6.26 -15.89
CA PHE A 404 -19.09 6.90 -15.95
C PHE A 404 -18.49 6.82 -17.34
N PHE A 405 -18.37 5.60 -17.90
CA PHE A 405 -17.73 5.38 -19.19
C PHE A 405 -18.47 6.06 -20.34
N GLU A 406 -19.81 5.98 -20.35
CA GLU A 406 -20.63 6.58 -21.42
C GLU A 406 -20.58 8.11 -21.41
N LEU A 407 -20.64 8.74 -20.23
CA LEU A 407 -20.49 10.19 -20.13
C LEU A 407 -19.08 10.63 -20.53
N HIS A 408 -18.06 9.86 -20.14
CA HIS A 408 -16.68 10.14 -20.52
C HIS A 408 -16.49 10.03 -22.05
N GLN A 409 -17.01 8.97 -22.67
CA GLN A 409 -16.98 8.78 -24.12
C GLN A 409 -17.77 9.88 -24.86
N SER A 410 -18.86 10.38 -24.26
CA SER A 410 -19.66 11.50 -24.76
C SER A 410 -18.98 12.88 -24.56
N ALA A 411 -17.68 12.91 -24.26
CA ALA A 411 -16.88 14.11 -24.03
C ALA A 411 -17.39 15.01 -22.89
N VAL A 412 -18.13 14.46 -21.91
CA VAL A 412 -18.43 15.17 -20.67
C VAL A 412 -17.16 15.23 -19.83
N GLN A 413 -16.84 16.44 -19.36
CA GLN A 413 -15.71 16.67 -18.47
C GLN A 413 -15.74 15.72 -17.26
N GLU A 414 -14.63 15.03 -17.01
CA GLU A 414 -14.52 14.04 -15.92
C GLU A 414 -14.90 14.63 -14.57
N GLU A 415 -14.56 15.89 -14.32
CA GLU A 415 -14.89 16.58 -13.09
C GLU A 415 -16.39 16.75 -12.89
N THR A 416 -17.12 16.98 -13.98
CA THR A 416 -18.59 17.07 -13.96
C THR A 416 -19.19 15.71 -13.63
N ILE A 417 -18.66 14.63 -14.20
CA ILE A 417 -19.08 13.26 -13.91
C ILE A 417 -18.83 12.95 -12.42
N MET A 418 -17.63 13.24 -11.91
CA MET A 418 -17.29 13.05 -10.50
C MET A 418 -18.21 13.87 -9.60
N LEU A 419 -18.51 15.13 -9.93
CA LEU A 419 -19.42 15.97 -9.16
C LEU A 419 -20.85 15.40 -9.12
N ILE A 420 -21.36 14.89 -10.26
CA ILE A 420 -22.65 14.19 -10.31
C ILE A 420 -22.64 13.00 -9.35
N PHE A 421 -21.56 12.21 -9.34
CA PHE A 421 -21.45 11.05 -8.45
C PHE A 421 -21.38 11.48 -6.99
N VAL A 422 -20.61 12.51 -6.64
CA VAL A 422 -20.57 13.04 -5.27
C VAL A 422 -21.97 13.45 -4.82
N VAL A 423 -22.68 14.26 -5.60
CA VAL A 423 -24.00 14.79 -5.22
C VAL A 423 -25.02 13.67 -5.11
N THR A 424 -25.13 12.82 -6.12
CA THR A 424 -26.13 11.74 -6.15
C THR A 424 -25.87 10.69 -5.07
N GLN A 425 -24.62 10.28 -4.85
CA GLN A 425 -24.27 9.26 -3.86
C GLN A 425 -24.36 9.79 -2.42
N LEU A 426 -24.05 11.08 -2.18
CA LEU A 426 -24.31 11.70 -0.87
C LEU A 426 -25.81 11.80 -0.59
N ALA A 427 -26.64 12.13 -1.59
CA ALA A 427 -28.08 12.14 -1.43
C ALA A 427 -28.62 10.75 -1.04
N MET A 428 -28.08 9.69 -1.64
CA MET A 428 -28.39 8.31 -1.24
C MET A 428 -27.92 8.00 0.19
N TYR A 429 -26.71 8.41 0.57
CA TYR A 429 -26.19 8.19 1.93
C TYR A 429 -27.10 8.76 3.02
N PHE A 430 -27.60 9.98 2.82
CA PHE A 430 -28.47 10.66 3.79
C PHE A 430 -29.92 10.19 3.76
N LEU A 431 -30.31 9.32 2.82
CA LEU A 431 -31.69 8.85 2.70
C LEU A 431 -32.00 7.84 3.83
N PRO A 432 -32.87 8.20 4.81
CA PRO A 432 -33.05 7.39 6.03
C PRO A 432 -33.79 6.08 5.77
N ARG A 433 -34.48 5.96 4.64
CA ARG A 433 -35.21 4.74 4.24
C ARG A 433 -34.30 3.63 3.74
N LEU A 434 -33.03 3.92 3.44
CA LEU A 434 -32.12 2.92 2.90
C LEU A 434 -31.49 2.06 4.00
N PRO A 435 -31.31 0.74 3.74
CA PRO A 435 -30.49 -0.11 4.58
C PRO A 435 -29.10 0.48 4.80
N VAL A 436 -28.58 0.34 6.03
CA VAL A 436 -27.25 0.83 6.45
C VAL A 436 -26.15 0.42 5.47
N VAL A 437 -26.20 -0.80 4.94
CA VAL A 437 -25.19 -1.30 3.99
C VAL A 437 -25.19 -0.52 2.66
N LEU A 438 -26.37 -0.15 2.14
CA LEU A 438 -26.49 0.67 0.91
C LEU A 438 -26.11 2.13 1.15
N GLN A 439 -26.34 2.65 2.36
CA GLN A 439 -25.80 3.95 2.74
C GLN A 439 -24.28 3.90 2.74
N ASN A 440 -23.68 2.88 3.34
CA ASN A 440 -22.23 2.74 3.41
C ASN A 440 -21.59 2.59 2.02
N SER A 441 -22.21 1.86 1.08
CA SER A 441 -21.71 1.81 -0.31
C SER A 441 -21.77 3.18 -0.98
N SER A 442 -22.87 3.90 -0.82
CA SER A 442 -23.03 5.24 -1.38
C SER A 442 -22.03 6.23 -0.78
N LEU A 443 -21.70 6.11 0.51
CA LEU A 443 -20.66 6.91 1.15
C LEU A 443 -19.27 6.64 0.54
N VAL A 444 -18.96 5.37 0.24
CA VAL A 444 -17.69 5.00 -0.42
C VAL A 444 -17.62 5.60 -1.82
N TYR A 445 -18.67 5.45 -2.64
CA TYR A 445 -18.68 6.02 -4.00
C TYR A 445 -18.60 7.54 -3.98
N ALA A 446 -19.33 8.20 -3.07
CA ALA A 446 -19.26 9.64 -2.90
C ALA A 446 -17.85 10.12 -2.54
N LEU A 447 -17.21 9.51 -1.54
CA LEU A 447 -15.87 9.93 -1.11
C LEU A 447 -14.79 9.57 -2.13
N LEU A 448 -14.96 8.47 -2.88
CA LEU A 448 -14.06 8.09 -3.96
C LEU A 448 -14.10 9.10 -5.10
N SER A 449 -15.29 9.44 -5.60
CA SER A 449 -15.45 10.46 -6.64
C SER A 449 -15.01 11.84 -6.16
N PHE A 450 -15.26 12.18 -4.89
CA PHE A 450 -14.82 13.47 -4.35
C PHE A 450 -13.30 13.53 -4.20
N LEU A 451 -12.66 12.44 -3.77
CA LEU A 451 -11.21 12.36 -3.68
C LEU A 451 -10.58 12.45 -5.08
N ALA A 452 -11.13 11.74 -6.07
CA ALA A 452 -10.68 11.83 -7.47
C ALA A 452 -10.79 13.26 -8.01
N LEU A 453 -11.87 13.99 -7.69
CA LEU A 453 -12.04 15.40 -8.07
C LEU A 453 -10.93 16.32 -7.50
N THR A 454 -10.27 15.94 -6.40
CA THR A 454 -9.15 16.73 -5.86
C THR A 454 -7.85 16.62 -6.67
N GLU A 455 -7.78 15.71 -7.66
CA GLU A 455 -6.58 15.41 -8.45
C GLU A 455 -6.65 15.90 -9.91
N THR A 456 -7.82 16.24 -10.44
CA THR A 456 -7.99 16.50 -11.88
C THR A 456 -7.26 17.76 -12.36
N ASN A 457 -6.95 18.71 -11.47
CA ASN A 457 -6.16 19.91 -11.73
C ASN A 457 -6.66 20.85 -12.85
N SER A 458 -7.80 20.57 -13.48
CA SER A 458 -8.27 21.24 -14.70
C SER A 458 -8.83 22.66 -14.51
N TYR A 459 -9.27 23.05 -13.32
CA TYR A 459 -10.00 24.32 -13.11
C TYR A 459 -9.12 25.51 -12.73
N GLY A 460 -7.82 25.44 -13.02
CA GLY A 460 -6.84 26.43 -12.59
C GLY A 460 -6.62 26.43 -11.07
N LEU A 461 -5.60 27.15 -10.62
CA LEU A 461 -5.10 27.09 -9.24
C LEU A 461 -6.20 27.34 -8.19
N THR A 462 -6.98 28.41 -8.34
CA THR A 462 -7.97 28.84 -7.34
C THR A 462 -9.06 27.79 -7.08
N MET A 463 -9.60 27.20 -8.15
CA MET A 463 -10.69 26.23 -8.03
C MET A 463 -10.17 24.89 -7.50
N ASN A 464 -8.98 24.46 -7.92
CA ASN A 464 -8.35 23.25 -7.37
C ASN A 464 -8.16 23.37 -5.85
N VAL A 465 -7.69 24.53 -5.39
CA VAL A 465 -7.52 24.82 -3.96
C VAL A 465 -8.85 24.81 -3.23
N ALA A 466 -9.88 25.42 -3.82
CA ALA A 466 -11.23 25.39 -3.25
C ALA A 466 -11.75 23.95 -3.10
N VAL A 467 -11.66 23.12 -4.13
CA VAL A 467 -12.09 21.71 -4.09
C VAL A 467 -11.35 20.93 -2.99
N ASN A 468 -10.04 21.10 -2.88
CA ASN A 468 -9.22 20.46 -1.85
C ASN A 468 -9.64 20.89 -0.43
N LEU A 469 -9.87 22.19 -0.21
CA LEU A 469 -10.34 22.71 1.08
C LEU A 469 -11.74 22.20 1.43
N VAL A 470 -12.65 22.14 0.44
CA VAL A 470 -14.00 21.61 0.65
C VAL A 470 -13.95 20.11 0.97
N PHE A 471 -13.14 19.31 0.26
CA PHE A 471 -12.97 17.89 0.59
C PHE A 471 -12.43 17.70 2.01
N PHE A 472 -11.36 18.42 2.38
CA PHE A 472 -10.76 18.31 3.71
C PHE A 472 -11.73 18.73 4.82
N GLY A 473 -12.44 19.84 4.62
CA GLY A 473 -13.47 20.32 5.55
C GLY A 473 -14.65 19.35 5.67
N PHE A 474 -15.15 18.83 4.55
CA PHE A 474 -16.26 17.90 4.50
C PHE A 474 -15.92 16.55 5.14
N SER A 475 -14.78 15.94 4.80
CA SER A 475 -14.33 14.68 5.39
C SER A 475 -14.09 14.82 6.89
N THR A 476 -13.49 15.93 7.33
CA THR A 476 -13.33 16.25 8.77
C THR A 476 -14.69 16.37 9.47
N TYR A 477 -15.64 17.10 8.89
CA TYR A 477 -17.00 17.21 9.43
C TYR A 477 -17.67 15.82 9.52
N MET A 478 -17.57 14.99 8.49
CA MET A 478 -18.10 13.64 8.45
C MET A 478 -17.46 12.73 9.51
N LEU A 479 -16.18 12.88 9.83
CA LEU A 479 -15.53 12.14 10.92
C LEU A 479 -16.21 12.42 12.26
N TYR A 480 -16.44 13.70 12.58
CA TYR A 480 -17.17 14.06 13.78
C TYR A 480 -18.63 13.60 13.70
N HIS A 481 -19.32 13.81 12.57
CA HIS A 481 -20.72 13.41 12.40
C HIS A 481 -20.95 11.90 12.66
N THR A 482 -20.14 11.06 12.03
CA THR A 482 -20.22 9.59 12.15
C THR A 482 -19.80 9.10 13.54
N LEU A 483 -18.82 9.77 14.17
CA LEU A 483 -18.40 9.50 15.55
C LEU A 483 -19.53 9.77 16.55
N HIS A 484 -20.27 10.87 16.39
CA HIS A 484 -21.40 11.22 17.27
C HIS A 484 -22.59 10.27 17.08
N ARG A 485 -22.85 9.81 15.86
CA ARG A 485 -23.90 8.81 15.56
C ARG A 485 -23.51 7.37 15.95
N ASN A 486 -22.29 7.15 16.47
CA ASN A 486 -21.76 5.83 16.84
C ASN A 486 -21.78 4.81 15.68
N ARG A 487 -21.72 5.28 14.42
CA ARG A 487 -21.67 4.44 13.22
C ARG A 487 -20.21 4.06 12.93
N ARG A 488 -19.78 2.92 13.48
CA ARG A 488 -18.37 2.48 13.43
C ARG A 488 -17.84 2.25 12.01
N VAL A 489 -18.68 1.70 11.12
CA VAL A 489 -18.29 1.38 9.74
C VAL A 489 -18.11 2.67 8.94
N ASP A 490 -19.11 3.56 8.97
CA ASP A 490 -19.05 4.87 8.34
C ASP A 490 -17.84 5.67 8.81
N PHE A 491 -17.60 5.71 10.13
CA PHE A 491 -16.43 6.38 10.70
C PHE A 491 -15.12 5.81 10.14
N GLY A 492 -15.02 4.48 10.04
CA GLY A 492 -13.87 3.81 9.43
C GLY A 492 -13.65 4.18 7.96
N ILE A 493 -14.74 4.25 7.18
CA ILE A 493 -14.70 4.65 5.76
C ILE A 493 -14.18 6.09 5.65
N VAL A 494 -14.79 7.04 6.37
CA VAL A 494 -14.40 8.46 6.30
C VAL A 494 -12.95 8.64 6.78
N LEU A 495 -12.53 7.91 7.82
CA LEU A 495 -11.15 7.96 8.31
C LEU A 495 -10.14 7.45 7.28
N ALA A 496 -10.48 6.38 6.58
CA ALA A 496 -9.65 5.87 5.48
C ALA A 496 -9.48 6.92 4.38
N PHE A 497 -10.58 7.54 3.93
CA PHE A 497 -10.54 8.59 2.91
C PHE A 497 -9.82 9.88 3.38
N TRP A 498 -9.93 10.24 4.66
CA TRP A 498 -9.21 11.37 5.23
C TRP A 498 -7.69 11.15 5.20
N PHE A 499 -7.22 9.94 5.52
CA PHE A 499 -5.81 9.60 5.36
C PHE A 499 -5.39 9.42 3.90
N ALA A 500 -6.24 8.83 3.05
CA ALA A 500 -5.98 8.70 1.62
C ALA A 500 -5.74 10.07 0.98
N PHE A 501 -6.53 11.08 1.36
CA PHE A 501 -6.32 12.47 0.94
C PHE A 501 -4.94 12.99 1.31
N LEU A 502 -4.51 12.81 2.57
CA LEU A 502 -3.15 13.20 2.96
C LEU A 502 -2.11 12.45 2.11
N LEU A 503 -2.18 11.13 2.01
CA LEU A 503 -1.24 10.34 1.22
C LEU A 503 -1.17 10.76 -0.26
N MET A 504 -2.31 11.04 -0.90
CA MET A 504 -2.35 11.47 -2.30
C MET A 504 -1.76 12.87 -2.48
N LYS A 505 -2.06 13.80 -1.57
CA LYS A 505 -1.53 15.18 -1.66
C LYS A 505 -0.01 15.27 -1.53
N TYR A 506 0.68 14.21 -1.08
CA TYR A 506 2.13 14.13 -1.13
C TYR A 506 2.64 14.19 -2.57
N TYR A 507 1.96 13.52 -3.51
CA TYR A 507 2.35 13.36 -4.91
C TYR A 507 1.81 14.46 -5.84
N ASP A 508 0.99 15.36 -5.31
CA ASP A 508 0.38 16.43 -6.09
C ASP A 508 1.42 17.50 -6.48
N PHE A 509 1.55 17.84 -7.76
CA PHE A 509 2.53 18.86 -8.21
C PHE A 509 2.01 20.29 -8.17
N LEU A 510 0.76 20.52 -7.76
CA LEU A 510 0.17 21.86 -7.72
C LEU A 510 1.01 22.84 -6.89
N TRP A 511 1.43 22.41 -5.70
CA TRP A 511 2.16 23.22 -4.71
C TRP A 511 3.39 22.47 -4.21
N SER A 512 4.46 23.22 -3.86
CA SER A 512 5.65 22.58 -3.31
C SER A 512 5.39 21.92 -1.95
N LEU A 513 6.16 20.87 -1.66
CA LEU A 513 6.07 20.10 -0.41
C LEU A 513 6.24 20.98 0.82
N LEU A 514 7.08 22.02 0.74
CA LEU A 514 7.29 22.97 1.84
C LEU A 514 6.01 23.76 2.18
N HIS A 515 5.29 24.28 1.19
CA HIS A 515 4.05 25.04 1.44
C HIS A 515 2.96 24.15 2.02
N LYS A 516 2.86 22.90 1.54
CA LYS A 516 1.95 21.90 2.10
C LYS A 516 2.30 21.56 3.54
N SER A 517 3.59 21.36 3.83
CA SER A 517 4.08 21.13 5.19
C SER A 517 3.65 22.24 6.15
N LEU A 518 3.92 23.51 5.79
CA LEU A 518 3.54 24.66 6.60
C LEU A 518 2.01 24.72 6.81
N SER A 519 1.24 24.48 5.76
CA SER A 519 -0.23 24.47 5.82
C SER A 519 -0.74 23.40 6.80
N LEU A 520 -0.20 22.17 6.70
CA LEU A 520 -0.54 21.06 7.60
C LEU A 520 -0.11 21.33 9.05
N PHE A 521 1.03 21.99 9.26
CA PHE A 521 1.48 22.42 10.59
C PHE A 521 0.52 23.44 11.22
N LEU A 522 0.13 24.47 10.46
CA LEU A 522 -0.85 25.47 10.92
C LEU A 522 -2.20 24.82 11.23
N LEU A 523 -2.67 23.92 10.37
CA LEU A 523 -3.87 23.12 10.62
C LEU A 523 -3.74 22.30 11.90
N SER A 524 -2.60 21.64 12.13
CA SER A 524 -2.34 20.89 13.36
C SER A 524 -2.49 21.79 14.61
N LEU A 525 -1.90 22.99 14.58
CA LEU A 525 -2.03 23.97 15.67
C LEU A 525 -3.49 24.34 15.93
N VAL A 526 -4.25 24.62 14.87
CA VAL A 526 -5.68 24.94 14.97
C VAL A 526 -6.46 23.79 15.62
N PHE A 527 -6.28 22.55 15.15
CA PHE A 527 -6.94 21.38 15.73
C PHE A 527 -6.54 21.17 17.19
N PHE A 528 -5.28 21.39 17.54
CA PHE A 528 -4.80 21.28 18.91
C PHE A 528 -5.45 22.33 19.83
N VAL A 529 -5.47 23.60 19.42
CA VAL A 529 -6.06 24.70 20.19
C VAL A 529 -7.57 24.51 20.36
N VAL A 530 -8.29 24.16 19.29
CA VAL A 530 -9.73 23.89 19.35
C VAL A 530 -10.02 22.71 20.27
N SER A 531 -9.26 21.62 20.15
CA SER A 531 -9.44 20.43 21.01
C SER A 531 -9.16 20.75 22.47
N TYR A 532 -8.12 21.54 22.74
CA TYR A 532 -7.76 22.00 24.08
C TYR A 532 -8.85 22.89 24.71
N TRP A 533 -9.39 23.81 23.93
CA TRP A 533 -10.47 24.69 24.36
C TRP A 533 -11.76 23.91 24.66
N LEU A 534 -12.13 22.96 23.79
CA LEU A 534 -13.28 22.07 24.01
C LEU A 534 -13.08 21.20 25.25
N ASP A 535 -11.87 20.65 25.44
CA ASP A 535 -11.53 19.80 26.57
C ASP A 535 -11.70 20.50 27.92
N ARG A 536 -11.27 21.77 28.02
CA ARG A 536 -11.45 22.60 29.21
C ARG A 536 -12.92 22.84 29.56
N ARG A 537 -13.81 22.82 28.57
CA ARG A 537 -15.26 23.00 28.77
C ARG A 537 -15.97 21.71 29.18
N THR A 538 -15.39 20.55 28.90
CA THR A 538 -15.94 19.25 29.30
C THR A 538 -15.71 18.97 30.78
N LYS A 539 -16.80 18.76 31.54
CA LYS A 539 -16.78 18.41 32.97
C LYS A 539 -16.69 16.89 33.27
N GLU A 540 -16.59 16.03 32.24
CA GLU A 540 -16.55 14.56 32.42
C GLU A 540 -15.25 14.10 33.11
N GLU A 541 -15.34 13.49 34.28
CA GLU A 541 -14.18 12.86 34.92
C GLU A 541 -13.65 11.69 34.09
N VAL A 542 -12.35 11.68 33.83
CA VAL A 542 -11.70 10.64 33.02
C VAL A 542 -10.88 9.76 33.95
N PRO A 543 -11.03 8.43 33.91
CA PRO A 543 -10.21 7.54 34.71
C PRO A 543 -8.72 7.78 34.39
N LEU A 544 -7.94 8.05 35.43
CA LEU A 544 -6.50 8.32 35.34
C LEU A 544 -5.77 7.03 34.97
N GLN A 545 -5.43 6.90 33.69
CA GLN A 545 -4.43 5.92 33.26
C GLN A 545 -3.06 6.61 33.22
N PRO A 546 -2.05 6.14 33.94
CA PRO A 546 -0.72 6.76 33.90
C PRO A 546 -0.10 6.61 32.50
N ALA A 547 0.53 7.69 32.01
CA ALA A 547 1.35 7.64 30.80
C ALA A 547 2.56 6.71 30.99
N PHE A 548 3.14 6.21 29.90
CA PHE A 548 4.24 5.23 30.01
C PHE A 548 5.45 5.75 30.79
N PHE A 549 5.78 7.04 30.62
CA PHE A 549 6.87 7.71 31.34
C PHE A 549 6.60 7.97 32.83
N ALA A 550 5.35 7.89 33.28
CA ALA A 550 5.02 8.06 34.69
C ALA A 550 5.50 6.87 35.56
N HIS A 551 5.77 5.72 34.94
CA HIS A 551 6.31 4.54 35.64
C HIS A 551 7.85 4.58 35.69
N LYS A 552 8.44 4.66 36.89
CA LYS A 552 9.88 4.79 37.11
C LYS A 552 10.74 3.76 36.35
N HIS A 553 10.36 2.48 36.37
CA HIS A 553 11.08 1.42 35.66
C HIS A 553 10.94 1.51 34.14
N LYS A 554 9.74 1.83 33.63
CA LYS A 554 9.54 2.00 32.18
C LYS A 554 10.29 3.23 31.67
N ARG A 555 10.35 4.31 32.44
CA ARG A 555 11.09 5.54 32.09
C ARG A 555 12.57 5.27 31.76
N LEU A 556 13.26 4.47 32.58
CA LEU A 556 14.67 4.14 32.34
C LEU A 556 14.84 3.34 31.04
N LEU A 557 13.97 2.37 30.81
CA LEU A 557 14.01 1.53 29.62
C LEU A 557 13.67 2.31 28.34
N LEU A 558 12.66 3.17 28.39
CA LEU A 558 12.32 4.08 27.28
C LEU A 558 13.46 5.07 27.02
N GLY A 559 14.07 5.62 28.08
CA GLY A 559 15.24 6.48 27.98
C GLY A 559 16.42 5.77 27.31
N ALA A 560 16.69 4.51 27.66
CA ALA A 560 17.73 3.72 27.01
C ALA A 560 17.45 3.47 25.51
N THR A 561 16.19 3.20 25.13
CA THR A 561 15.80 3.08 23.71
C THR A 561 15.95 4.41 22.95
N ILE A 562 15.64 5.53 23.58
CA ILE A 562 15.84 6.87 22.99
C ILE A 562 17.34 7.17 22.84
N LEU A 563 18.15 6.88 23.85
CA LEU A 563 19.60 7.04 23.77
C LEU A 563 20.22 6.18 22.66
N LEU A 564 19.72 4.95 22.47
CA LEU A 564 20.13 4.10 21.35
C LEU A 564 19.85 4.76 20.00
N GLN A 565 18.70 5.41 19.82
CA GLN A 565 18.37 6.12 18.58
C GLN A 565 19.34 7.28 18.30
N PHE A 566 19.63 8.10 19.32
CA PHE A 566 20.62 9.17 19.19
C PHE A 566 22.02 8.63 18.91
N ALA A 567 22.40 7.52 19.54
CA ALA A 567 23.68 6.86 19.28
C ALA A 567 23.79 6.36 17.84
N ILE A 568 22.72 5.78 17.29
CA ILE A 568 22.69 5.31 15.89
C ILE A 568 22.86 6.49 14.91
N ILE A 569 22.06 7.56 15.06
CA ILE A 569 22.17 8.75 14.20
C ILE A 569 23.55 9.40 14.37
N GLY A 570 24.01 9.58 15.60
CA GLY A 570 25.31 10.19 15.89
C GLY A 570 26.48 9.39 15.31
N TYR A 571 26.43 8.06 15.40
CA TYR A 571 27.42 7.18 14.78
C TYR A 571 27.41 7.30 13.25
N GLN A 572 26.23 7.34 12.63
CA GLN A 572 26.12 7.53 11.18
C GLN A 572 26.72 8.88 10.75
N VAL A 573 26.43 9.97 11.48
CA VAL A 573 27.00 11.30 11.24
C VAL A 573 28.51 11.28 11.34
N TRP A 574 29.02 10.73 12.45
CA TRP A 574 30.45 10.66 12.68
C TRP A 574 31.17 9.85 11.60
N ASN A 575 30.64 8.68 11.22
CA ASN A 575 31.22 7.85 10.18
C ASN A 575 31.25 8.58 8.83
N SER A 576 30.13 9.19 8.42
CA SER A 576 30.05 9.87 7.13
C SER A 576 30.91 11.13 7.07
N GLU A 577 30.91 11.98 8.10
CA GLU A 577 31.78 13.17 8.14
C GLU A 577 33.26 12.78 8.23
N SER A 578 33.61 11.68 8.92
CA SER A 578 34.99 11.18 8.92
C SER A 578 35.45 10.76 7.52
N ILE A 579 34.58 10.15 6.70
CA ILE A 579 34.88 9.80 5.31
C ILE A 579 35.02 11.06 4.46
N LEU A 580 34.15 12.05 4.63
CA LEU A 580 34.21 13.29 3.87
C LEU A 580 35.47 14.12 4.20
N ALA A 581 35.88 14.15 5.47
CA ALA A 581 37.05 14.89 5.93
C ALA A 581 38.38 14.20 5.60
N ASN A 582 38.47 12.88 5.81
CA ASN A 582 39.74 12.14 5.72
C ASN A 582 39.85 11.25 4.46
N GLY A 583 38.77 11.10 3.69
CA GLY A 583 38.73 10.24 2.51
C GLY A 583 39.49 10.81 1.32
N THR A 584 39.97 9.91 0.46
CA THR A 584 40.64 10.26 -0.79
C THR A 584 39.60 10.78 -1.79
N THR A 585 39.84 11.97 -2.36
CA THR A 585 38.97 12.56 -3.38
C THR A 585 39.16 11.83 -4.72
N VAL A 586 38.06 11.34 -5.28
CA VAL A 586 38.00 10.63 -6.57
C VAL A 586 37.00 11.34 -7.47
N LYS A 587 37.42 11.63 -8.71
CA LYS A 587 36.57 12.22 -9.76
C LYS A 587 36.13 11.11 -10.71
N LEU A 588 34.84 10.86 -10.82
CA LEU A 588 34.25 9.84 -11.71
C LEU A 588 33.45 10.49 -12.84
N GLU A 589 33.48 9.88 -14.02
CA GLU A 589 32.64 10.28 -15.15
C GLU A 589 31.27 9.61 -15.08
N LEU A 590 30.22 10.39 -15.35
CA LEU A 590 28.84 9.94 -15.37
C LEU A 590 28.46 9.38 -16.74
N ALA A 591 27.78 8.24 -16.74
CA ALA A 591 27.11 7.71 -17.91
C ALA A 591 25.67 8.28 -17.99
N PRO A 592 25.07 8.41 -19.19
CA PRO A 592 23.70 8.89 -19.34
C PRO A 592 22.73 7.96 -18.60
N VAL A 593 21.91 8.52 -17.70
CA VAL A 593 20.86 7.78 -16.98
C VAL A 593 19.63 8.65 -16.86
N ASP A 594 18.49 8.01 -17.11
CA ASP A 594 17.14 8.54 -16.88
C ASP A 594 16.67 8.12 -15.48
N PRO A 595 16.14 9.03 -14.63
CA PRO A 595 15.36 8.54 -13.50
C PRO A 595 14.14 9.38 -13.06
N ARG A 596 13.09 8.65 -12.67
CA ARG A 596 12.10 9.04 -11.64
C ARG A 596 12.10 7.99 -10.53
N SER A 597 11.87 8.41 -9.29
CA SER A 597 11.38 7.53 -8.23
C SER A 597 10.52 8.32 -7.25
N LEU A 598 9.51 7.64 -6.73
CA LEU A 598 8.27 8.24 -6.24
C LEU A 598 8.31 8.58 -4.73
N LEU A 599 9.23 8.01 -3.95
CA LEU A 599 9.10 8.00 -2.48
C LEU A 599 10.02 8.98 -1.72
N GLN A 600 10.97 9.65 -2.38
CA GLN A 600 12.15 10.22 -1.69
C GLN A 600 12.36 11.72 -1.90
N GLY A 601 11.35 12.42 -2.45
CA GLY A 601 11.56 13.74 -3.02
C GLY A 601 12.35 13.67 -4.32
N ASP A 602 12.81 14.80 -4.82
CA ASP A 602 13.54 14.84 -6.09
C ASP A 602 15.00 14.38 -5.93
N TYR A 603 15.42 13.43 -6.76
CA TYR A 603 16.81 12.99 -6.85
C TYR A 603 17.15 12.57 -8.28
N VAL A 604 18.45 12.54 -8.58
CA VAL A 604 19.00 12.05 -9.83
C VAL A 604 19.69 10.72 -9.58
N ARG A 605 19.28 9.67 -10.32
CA ARG A 605 20.00 8.40 -10.38
C ARG A 605 21.22 8.58 -11.29
N LEU A 606 22.36 8.17 -10.80
CA LEU A 606 23.65 8.28 -11.47
C LEU A 606 24.10 6.88 -11.90
N SER A 607 24.72 6.80 -13.08
CA SER A 607 25.55 5.65 -13.47
C SER A 607 26.94 6.17 -13.78
N TYR A 608 27.93 5.30 -13.64
CA TYR A 608 29.33 5.62 -13.80
C TYR A 608 29.93 4.74 -14.88
N THR A 609 30.93 5.25 -15.60
CA THR A 609 31.70 4.42 -16.55
C THR A 609 32.35 3.22 -15.86
N ILE A 610 32.73 3.38 -14.58
CA ILE A 610 33.30 2.31 -13.75
C ILE A 610 32.26 1.26 -13.28
N ALA A 611 30.97 1.48 -13.51
CA ALA A 611 29.90 0.55 -13.10
C ALA A 611 29.80 -0.67 -14.01
N THR A 612 30.48 -0.70 -15.16
CA THR A 612 30.50 -1.83 -16.09
C THR A 612 31.92 -2.40 -16.15
N LEU A 613 32.09 -3.68 -15.78
CA LEU A 613 33.36 -4.39 -15.97
C LEU A 613 33.30 -5.21 -17.26
N PRO A 614 34.02 -4.83 -18.32
CA PRO A 614 34.02 -5.60 -19.57
C PRO A 614 34.49 -7.04 -19.33
N ASP A 615 33.90 -7.97 -20.08
CA ASP A 615 34.29 -9.38 -20.18
C ASP A 615 34.28 -10.18 -18.85
N THR A 616 33.48 -9.75 -17.86
CA THR A 616 33.37 -10.45 -16.57
C THR A 616 31.91 -10.81 -16.25
N ASP A 617 31.53 -12.08 -16.38
CA ASP A 617 30.22 -12.53 -15.91
C ASP A 617 30.23 -12.64 -14.37
N LEU A 618 29.58 -11.70 -13.70
CA LEU A 618 29.54 -11.60 -12.26
C LEU A 618 28.19 -12.09 -11.75
N GLU A 619 28.18 -13.05 -10.84
CA GLU A 619 26.96 -13.40 -10.09
C GLU A 619 26.42 -12.17 -9.36
N SER A 620 25.11 -11.93 -9.40
CA SER A 620 24.48 -10.82 -8.70
C SER A 620 24.56 -10.99 -7.18
N GLY A 621 24.74 -9.90 -6.45
CA GLY A 621 24.66 -9.87 -4.99
C GLY A 621 25.96 -10.09 -4.21
N LYS A 622 27.09 -10.27 -4.90
CA LYS A 622 28.41 -10.46 -4.27
C LYS A 622 29.06 -9.12 -3.95
N LYS A 623 29.92 -9.10 -2.93
CA LYS A 623 30.75 -7.93 -2.61
C LYS A 623 32.00 -7.97 -3.48
N LEU A 624 32.34 -6.83 -4.05
CA LEU A 624 33.49 -6.66 -4.94
C LEU A 624 34.30 -5.45 -4.49
N ARG A 625 35.63 -5.54 -4.55
CA ARG A 625 36.51 -4.37 -4.36
C ARG A 625 37.18 -4.06 -5.68
N VAL A 626 37.04 -2.84 -6.16
CA VAL A 626 37.51 -2.41 -7.48
C VAL A 626 38.64 -1.41 -7.30
N VAL A 627 39.72 -1.57 -8.06
CA VAL A 627 40.86 -0.65 -8.02
C VAL A 627 40.70 0.42 -9.08
N LEU A 628 40.72 1.67 -8.66
CA LEU A 628 40.65 2.86 -9.49
C LEU A 628 42.02 3.51 -9.64
N ARG A 629 42.32 3.99 -10.86
CA ARG A 629 43.52 4.77 -11.17
C ARG A 629 43.16 6.06 -11.88
N LYS A 630 43.91 7.11 -11.57
CA LYS A 630 43.72 8.44 -12.14
C LYS A 630 44.37 8.52 -13.53
N ASN A 631 43.61 8.99 -14.53
CA ASN A 631 44.09 9.26 -15.88
C ASN A 631 44.71 10.68 -15.99
N ASP A 632 45.22 11.03 -17.18
CA ASP A 632 45.88 12.33 -17.44
C ASP A 632 44.93 13.53 -17.27
N ASN A 633 43.62 13.32 -17.49
CA ASN A 633 42.57 14.33 -17.30
C ASN A 633 42.10 14.44 -15.83
N GLY A 634 42.71 13.66 -14.94
CA GLY A 634 42.40 13.62 -13.51
C GLY A 634 41.13 12.88 -13.12
N VAL A 635 40.52 12.16 -14.06
CA VAL A 635 39.36 11.27 -13.86
C VAL A 635 39.87 9.89 -13.44
N HIS A 636 39.17 9.25 -12.50
CA HIS A 636 39.52 7.92 -12.04
C HIS A 636 38.73 6.87 -12.81
N GLU A 637 39.44 5.89 -13.34
CA GLU A 637 38.89 4.81 -14.16
C GLU A 637 39.22 3.44 -13.55
N TYR A 638 38.44 2.44 -13.96
CA TYR A 638 38.69 1.06 -13.58
C TYR A 638 40.05 0.58 -14.13
N SER A 639 40.93 0.16 -13.23
CA SER A 639 42.30 -0.24 -13.58
C SER A 639 42.44 -1.69 -14.08
N GLY A 640 41.35 -2.44 -14.17
CA GLY A 640 41.36 -3.87 -14.53
C GLY A 640 41.61 -4.83 -13.35
N TYR A 641 41.75 -4.34 -12.12
CA TYR A 641 41.92 -5.17 -10.92
C TYR A 641 40.66 -5.13 -10.05
N TYR A 642 40.17 -6.30 -9.67
CA TYR A 642 39.11 -6.45 -8.68
C TYR A 642 39.39 -7.64 -7.75
N GLU A 643 38.86 -7.54 -6.53
CA GLU A 643 38.90 -8.58 -5.51
C GLU A 643 37.47 -9.03 -5.20
N GLN A 644 37.21 -10.33 -5.32
CA GLN A 644 35.97 -10.96 -4.91
C GLN A 644 36.27 -12.04 -3.87
N ASP A 645 35.58 -12.01 -2.73
CA ASP A 645 35.72 -13.01 -1.66
C ASP A 645 37.18 -13.27 -1.22
N GLY A 646 38.02 -12.23 -1.21
CA GLY A 646 39.43 -12.31 -0.82
C GLY A 646 40.38 -12.76 -1.93
N VAL A 647 39.87 -13.02 -3.14
CA VAL A 647 40.66 -13.47 -4.29
C VAL A 647 40.69 -12.36 -5.34
N TRP A 648 41.91 -11.96 -5.71
CA TRP A 648 42.13 -11.01 -6.80
C TRP A 648 41.98 -11.70 -8.16
N ASN A 649 41.39 -11.01 -9.13
CA ASN A 649 41.25 -11.51 -10.50
C ASN A 649 42.60 -11.77 -11.20
N ARG A 650 43.67 -11.13 -10.73
CA ARG A 650 45.05 -11.32 -11.17
C ARG A 650 46.03 -10.88 -10.07
N PRO A 651 47.31 -11.29 -10.09
CA PRO A 651 48.29 -10.85 -9.10
C PRO A 651 48.31 -9.32 -8.97
N TYR A 652 48.02 -8.82 -7.77
CA TYR A 652 47.85 -7.40 -7.50
C TYR A 652 48.94 -6.89 -6.56
N GLU A 653 49.69 -5.89 -7.03
CA GLU A 653 50.61 -5.09 -6.22
C GLU A 653 50.08 -3.66 -6.11
N LYS A 654 49.91 -3.19 -4.88
CA LYS A 654 49.31 -1.88 -4.62
C LYS A 654 50.24 -0.75 -5.04
N GLN A 655 49.78 0.12 -5.93
CA GLN A 655 50.48 1.35 -6.32
C GLN A 655 50.07 2.52 -5.43
N ALA A 656 50.93 3.55 -5.33
CA ALA A 656 50.68 4.72 -4.49
C ALA A 656 49.44 5.53 -4.90
N SER A 657 49.06 5.48 -6.18
CA SER A 657 47.88 6.15 -6.74
C SER A 657 46.60 5.30 -6.75
N ASP A 658 46.67 4.04 -6.28
CA ASP A 658 45.52 3.14 -6.31
C ASP A 658 44.50 3.53 -5.23
N VAL A 659 43.25 3.72 -5.66
CA VAL A 659 42.11 3.89 -4.76
C VAL A 659 41.21 2.66 -4.88
N ILE A 660 40.95 2.00 -3.75
CA ILE A 660 40.10 0.80 -3.73
C ILE A 660 38.70 1.21 -3.28
N ILE A 661 37.70 0.98 -4.13
CA ILE A 661 36.29 1.24 -3.85
C ILE A 661 35.53 -0.07 -3.66
N ASN A 662 34.63 -0.12 -2.68
CA ASN A 662 33.75 -1.26 -2.46
C ASN A 662 32.50 -1.11 -3.34
N GLY A 663 32.07 -2.20 -3.95
CA GLY A 663 30.83 -2.29 -4.70
C GLY A 663 30.12 -3.63 -4.46
N LYS A 664 28.89 -3.71 -4.98
CA LYS A 664 28.07 -4.91 -5.00
C LYS A 664 27.75 -5.25 -6.45
N THR A 665 27.99 -6.50 -6.83
CA THR A 665 27.71 -6.97 -8.20
C THR A 665 26.20 -7.03 -8.42
N LEU A 666 25.76 -6.63 -9.61
CA LEU A 666 24.35 -6.57 -9.97
C LEU A 666 23.94 -7.67 -10.96
N GLY A 667 24.90 -8.43 -11.49
CA GLY A 667 24.69 -9.31 -12.64
C GLY A 667 25.07 -8.61 -13.95
N TYR A 668 25.30 -9.38 -15.01
CA TYR A 668 25.57 -8.87 -16.37
C TYR A 668 26.62 -7.75 -16.41
N GLN A 669 27.78 -7.98 -15.80
CA GLN A 669 28.92 -7.04 -15.75
C GLN A 669 28.70 -5.74 -14.96
N ARG A 670 27.55 -5.54 -14.30
CA ARG A 670 27.25 -4.30 -13.58
C ARG A 670 27.61 -4.33 -12.10
N ILE A 671 28.00 -3.18 -11.57
CA ILE A 671 28.34 -2.95 -10.16
C ILE A 671 27.62 -1.70 -9.65
N GLU A 672 27.16 -1.78 -8.40
CA GLU A 672 26.66 -0.66 -7.60
C GLU A 672 27.66 -0.33 -6.49
N TYR A 673 28.02 0.95 -6.35
CA TYR A 673 29.04 1.45 -5.44
C TYR A 673 28.49 2.18 -4.21
N GLY A 674 27.16 2.35 -4.08
CA GLY A 674 26.58 3.07 -2.93
C GLY A 674 26.39 4.58 -3.17
N ILE A 675 26.64 5.05 -4.39
CA ILE A 675 26.73 6.47 -4.79
C ILE A 675 25.88 6.78 -6.03
N GLU A 676 24.96 5.90 -6.39
CA GLU A 676 24.10 5.98 -7.57
C GLU A 676 22.92 6.95 -7.40
N SER A 677 22.82 7.65 -6.28
CA SER A 677 21.71 8.57 -5.99
C SER A 677 22.24 9.91 -5.50
N PHE A 678 21.79 11.00 -6.12
CA PHE A 678 22.07 12.36 -5.69
C PHE A 678 20.78 13.13 -5.43
N PHE A 679 20.57 13.54 -4.18
CA PHE A 679 19.34 14.21 -3.77
C PHE A 679 19.42 15.70 -4.05
N VAL A 680 18.38 16.22 -4.71
CA VAL A 680 18.32 17.60 -5.15
C VAL A 680 17.10 18.31 -4.55
N PRO A 681 17.08 19.64 -4.53
CA PRO A 681 15.86 20.37 -4.20
C PRO A 681 14.70 20.03 -5.14
N GLU A 682 13.48 20.07 -4.63
CA GLU A 682 12.25 19.89 -5.41
C GLU A 682 12.24 20.80 -6.65
N GLY A 683 11.95 20.22 -7.81
CA GLY A 683 11.88 20.86 -9.13
C GLY A 683 13.20 20.93 -9.90
N THR A 684 14.35 20.56 -9.32
CA THR A 684 15.67 20.81 -9.93
C THR A 684 16.32 19.61 -10.62
N GLY A 685 15.76 18.40 -10.46
CA GLY A 685 16.36 17.15 -10.97
C GLY A 685 16.71 17.17 -12.46
N ARG A 686 15.81 17.69 -13.30
CA ARG A 686 16.01 17.75 -14.76
C ARG A 686 17.17 18.67 -15.19
N GLU A 687 17.43 19.73 -14.44
CA GLU A 687 18.52 20.66 -14.76
C GLU A 687 19.87 20.04 -14.40
N VAL A 688 19.93 19.41 -13.22
CA VAL A 688 21.12 18.70 -12.74
C VAL A 688 21.48 17.54 -13.68
N GLU A 689 20.49 16.79 -14.15
CA GLU A 689 20.68 15.72 -15.14
C GLU A 689 21.31 16.23 -16.45
N ARG A 690 20.83 17.36 -16.98
CA ARG A 690 21.34 17.93 -18.25
C ARG A 690 22.77 18.44 -18.14
N THR A 691 23.15 18.95 -16.97
CA THR A 691 24.40 19.69 -16.77
C THR A 691 25.52 18.85 -16.14
N ALA A 692 25.20 17.88 -15.28
CA ALA A 692 26.21 17.06 -14.60
C ALA A 692 26.94 16.14 -15.59
N ARG A 693 28.27 16.11 -15.51
CA ARG A 693 29.14 15.22 -16.31
C ARG A 693 30.09 14.40 -15.45
N TYR A 694 30.50 14.93 -14.31
CA TYR A 694 31.36 14.24 -13.37
C TYR A 694 30.76 14.26 -11.96
N ALA A 695 31.06 13.22 -11.18
CA ALA A 695 30.82 13.17 -9.76
C ALA A 695 32.14 13.26 -8.99
N ILE A 696 32.14 14.06 -7.93
CA ILE A 696 33.22 14.09 -6.95
C ILE A 696 32.77 13.25 -5.77
N ILE A 697 33.57 12.23 -5.45
CA ILE A 697 33.31 11.31 -4.34
C ILE A 697 34.51 11.28 -3.39
N LYS A 698 34.24 10.85 -2.16
CA LYS A 698 35.22 10.60 -1.11
C LYS A 698 35.25 9.11 -0.79
N VAL A 699 36.42 8.49 -0.93
CA VAL A 699 36.62 7.06 -0.62
C VAL A 699 37.39 6.93 0.68
N GLY A 700 36.78 6.28 1.67
CA GLY A 700 37.39 6.00 2.96
C GLY A 700 38.45 4.90 2.89
N SER A 701 39.25 4.75 3.94
CA SER A 701 40.32 3.74 4.01
C SER A 701 39.84 2.29 3.89
N LYS A 702 38.56 2.04 4.22
CA LYS A 702 37.89 0.75 4.08
C LYS A 702 37.30 0.50 2.69
N GLY A 703 37.31 1.49 1.80
CA GLY A 703 36.71 1.45 0.48
C GLY A 703 35.26 1.94 0.39
N ASP A 704 34.66 2.37 1.51
CA ASP A 704 33.33 2.97 1.52
C ASP A 704 33.36 4.34 0.84
N ALA A 705 32.46 4.56 -0.12
CA ALA A 705 32.39 5.80 -0.89
C ALA A 705 31.19 6.66 -0.48
N LEU A 706 31.37 7.97 -0.50
CA LEU A 706 30.29 8.95 -0.36
C LEU A 706 30.37 9.98 -1.49
N LEU A 707 29.22 10.34 -2.03
CA LEU A 707 29.12 11.35 -3.08
C LEU A 707 29.04 12.76 -2.47
N GLU A 708 30.00 13.61 -2.84
CA GLU A 708 30.15 14.96 -2.32
C GLU A 708 29.40 15.98 -3.18
N SER A 709 29.61 15.96 -4.49
CA SER A 709 28.99 16.91 -5.43
C SER A 709 29.02 16.44 -6.88
N LEU A 710 28.18 17.04 -7.72
CA LEU A 710 28.21 16.90 -9.17
C LEU A 710 28.80 18.16 -9.82
N THR A 711 29.56 17.99 -10.90
CA THR A 711 30.16 19.09 -11.68
C THR A 711 29.97 18.89 -13.18
N PRO A 712 29.74 19.97 -13.95
CA PRO A 712 29.72 19.91 -15.41
C PRO A 712 31.12 19.74 -16.03
N GLN A 713 32.19 20.05 -15.30
CA GLN A 713 33.58 20.04 -15.78
C GLN A 713 34.57 19.42 -14.79
#